data_AF-A0A1Z5TKL9-F1
#
_entry.id   AF-A0A1Z5TKL9-F1
#
_cell.length_a   1.000
_cell.length_b   1.000
_cell.length_c   1.000
_cell.angle_alpha   90.00
_cell.angle_beta   90.00
_cell.angle_gamma   90.00
#
_symmetry.space_group_name_H-M   'P 1'
#
loop_
_entity.id
_entity.type
_entity.pdbx_description
1 polymer ?
#
loop_
_entity_poly.entity_id
_entity_poly.type
_entity_poly.pdbx_seq_one_letter_code
_entity_poly.pdbx_strand_id
1 'polypeptide(L)'
;MAIHKGKRRKEDHLNMASTHMVAASGDEPAVVQILGFCKRNWFILLPLFIIIRFLYYRYSSPLRHYPGPFLASGSRLWKVLSTYSGKTETDHILLHEKYSPTGCGRKLSRGSSEGKNNGGSGGGGGNLVRIAPNELSLSSPLAAREVLAVGKGFHKTDFYAVFPPPENPDIFTETRESVHAVKKRYASHAYSMSAMQQLSGCIEATERLLVEKLEGVASAGLREGEGKGGGVVDLGDYLHYFAFDVLGEVAFSRKFGFLDAGADLEGAIKTIDEMQWYDGIVGQIPEWDWVFRRNPLWKLVPGLDPARFLITRMAREEMEKRKRIGEKEVESGRKDLLSQLMAAHEKAPGQFGEGDVFAVAHGAIFAGSDSTASTMQSFCHFVLSRPQVHARLKEEIDEASQGGRLSAMPQWNEVQALPYFQACLKEAMRLRPAVGLNITRLTPPGGAEIDGQQIPGGVRIALNAWVLHRNEDVFGPDAKVYKPERWLEDAEKAKAMERCMFQFGGGSHLCIGKNLALLEMNKLLPLLFRDFEMELVHPGTELKYHSTFFVVQSGLETSFLEYAMKSSSLKVYPRAFTRQIIFDANKTATGITVQAGQTNFTLNARKEVILSAGAFQSPQLLMVSGVGPENTLSQYNIPCVKHLPGVGQNMQDQPFFGIDYRVNVETSSMLVNDPQYHEDAVQKYLENATGPLANSPGFIAFERISQNQPSLLSNSTIEALNDNFPDDWPEAEYLVGNGYSGYNRNYRTADPGDGYNYAAIYSALISPFSKGNLTISSPDMAVQPVINPNWLTDSRDKELAMAMFKRIRDIWANMRNVTIGEEYLPGPNVTTDEQIMEYIQESVIQIYHAAATCKMGRSDDSMAVVDSRARVYGVKNLRVVDAAAFPFLTPGHPQSGVYMLAEKIAEDIRLEREERIQTNY
;
A
#
# COMPACT_ATOMS: atom_id res chain seq x y z
N MET A 1 -67.07 -47.43 3.53
CA MET A 1 -67.18 -48.67 4.32
C MET A 1 -66.60 -48.38 5.71
N ALA A 2 -67.33 -47.65 6.55
CA ALA A 2 -68.26 -48.11 7.60
C ALA A 2 -67.46 -48.50 8.88
N ILE A 3 -67.59 -47.85 10.04
CA ILE A 3 -68.83 -47.62 10.82
C ILE A 3 -68.76 -46.32 11.69
N HIS A 4 -69.84 -45.51 11.61
CA HIS A 4 -70.48 -44.53 12.55
C HIS A 4 -69.63 -43.56 13.40
N LYS A 5 -69.67 -42.21 13.31
CA LYS A 5 -70.72 -41.14 13.38
C LYS A 5 -71.50 -40.99 14.71
N GLY A 6 -71.27 -39.84 15.39
CA GLY A 6 -72.18 -39.15 16.33
C GLY A 6 -71.45 -38.13 17.22
N LYS A 7 -71.49 -36.81 16.93
CA LYS A 7 -72.34 -35.73 17.56
C LYS A 7 -72.12 -35.51 19.07
N ARG A 8 -72.16 -34.32 19.69
CA ARG A 8 -72.09 -32.86 19.35
C ARG A 8 -72.12 -32.12 20.73
N ARG A 9 -71.42 -30.99 20.84
CA ARG A 9 -71.68 -29.74 21.62
C ARG A 9 -72.02 -29.74 23.14
N LYS A 10 -71.13 -29.03 23.88
CA LYS A 10 -71.29 -27.78 24.69
C LYS A 10 -72.37 -27.61 25.77
N GLU A 11 -71.86 -27.10 26.91
CA GLU A 11 -72.41 -26.12 27.88
C GLU A 11 -73.49 -26.58 28.87
N ASP A 12 -73.18 -26.49 30.18
CA ASP A 12 -73.97 -25.71 31.14
C ASP A 12 -73.24 -25.49 32.48
N HIS A 13 -73.57 -24.35 33.11
CA HIS A 13 -72.94 -23.69 34.24
C HIS A 13 -73.52 -24.07 35.63
N LEU A 14 -72.71 -23.78 36.67
CA LEU A 14 -73.06 -23.25 38.02
C LEU A 14 -73.77 -24.16 39.05
N ASN A 15 -73.09 -24.42 40.19
CA ASN A 15 -73.58 -23.93 41.48
C ASN A 15 -72.52 -23.91 42.61
N MET A 16 -72.66 -22.90 43.48
CA MET A 16 -71.85 -22.52 44.65
C MET A 16 -72.03 -23.47 45.85
N ALA A 17 -71.00 -23.58 46.72
CA ALA A 17 -70.95 -22.96 48.07
C ALA A 17 -70.11 -23.74 49.10
N SER A 18 -69.10 -23.04 49.68
CA SER A 18 -68.60 -23.04 51.08
C SER A 18 -68.09 -24.36 51.71
N THR A 19 -66.98 -24.44 52.47
CA THR A 19 -66.63 -23.61 53.64
C THR A 19 -65.15 -23.84 54.10
N HIS A 20 -64.45 -22.74 54.39
CA HIS A 20 -63.33 -22.44 55.32
C HIS A 20 -62.09 -23.33 55.63
N MET A 21 -60.94 -22.61 55.61
CA MET A 21 -59.72 -22.66 56.45
C MET A 21 -58.76 -23.86 56.25
N VAL A 22 -57.45 -23.68 56.06
CA VAL A 22 -56.49 -22.98 56.93
C VAL A 22 -55.33 -22.39 56.10
N ALA A 23 -54.92 -21.16 56.43
CA ALA A 23 -53.67 -20.56 55.99
C ALA A 23 -52.48 -21.26 56.69
N ALA A 24 -51.54 -21.76 55.91
CA ALA A 24 -50.20 -22.13 56.38
C ALA A 24 -49.17 -21.56 55.41
N SER A 25 -48.32 -20.71 55.95
CA SER A 25 -47.08 -20.17 55.42
C SER A 25 -46.24 -21.22 54.71
N GLY A 26 -45.86 -20.95 53.46
CA GLY A 26 -44.72 -21.57 52.81
C GLY A 26 -43.92 -20.48 52.13
N ASP A 27 -42.88 -20.00 52.81
CA ASP A 27 -41.91 -19.09 52.21
C ASP A 27 -41.43 -19.67 50.88
N GLU A 28 -41.54 -18.89 49.79
CA GLU A 28 -40.81 -19.22 48.57
C GLU A 28 -39.33 -19.44 48.96
N PRO A 29 -38.68 -20.53 48.49
CA PRO A 29 -37.31 -20.81 48.85
C PRO A 29 -36.45 -19.56 48.63
N ALA A 30 -35.58 -19.20 49.58
CA ALA A 30 -34.77 -17.97 49.50
C ALA A 30 -34.05 -17.82 48.15
N VAL A 31 -33.70 -18.94 47.51
CA VAL A 31 -33.12 -19.01 46.16
C VAL A 31 -34.05 -18.43 45.08
N VAL A 32 -35.36 -18.70 45.14
CA VAL A 32 -36.36 -18.18 44.19
C VAL A 32 -36.54 -16.66 44.36
N GLN A 33 -36.55 -16.18 45.61
CA GLN A 33 -36.61 -14.75 45.91
C GLN A 33 -35.34 -14.01 45.46
N ILE A 34 -34.16 -14.59 45.70
CA ILE A 34 -32.87 -14.05 45.26
C ILE A 34 -32.79 -14.04 43.73
N LEU A 35 -33.22 -15.11 43.05
CA LEU A 35 -33.25 -15.16 41.58
C LEU A 35 -34.24 -14.15 41.01
N GLY A 36 -35.43 -13.99 41.62
CA GLY A 36 -36.40 -12.96 41.24
C GLY A 36 -35.84 -11.54 41.42
N PHE A 37 -35.13 -11.28 42.52
CA PHE A 37 -34.44 -10.02 42.77
C PHE A 37 -33.31 -9.76 41.76
N CYS A 38 -32.47 -10.75 41.49
CA CYS A 38 -31.40 -10.65 40.50
C CYS A 38 -31.96 -10.42 39.09
N LYS A 39 -33.02 -11.12 38.70
CA LYS A 39 -33.68 -10.97 37.39
C LYS A 39 -34.36 -9.61 37.25
N ARG A 40 -34.93 -9.05 38.31
CA ARG A 40 -35.56 -7.72 38.27
C ARG A 40 -34.55 -6.58 38.25
N ASN A 41 -33.38 -6.75 38.88
CA ASN A 41 -32.40 -5.67 39.08
C ASN A 41 -31.08 -5.89 38.33
N TRP A 42 -31.02 -6.81 37.36
CA TRP A 42 -29.78 -7.17 36.67
C TRP A 42 -29.05 -5.97 36.05
N PHE A 43 -29.79 -4.98 35.55
CA PHE A 43 -29.26 -3.76 34.93
C PHE A 43 -28.52 -2.84 35.92
N ILE A 44 -28.72 -3.02 37.24
CA ILE A 44 -27.97 -2.32 38.31
C ILE A 44 -26.89 -3.24 38.89
N LEU A 45 -27.24 -4.50 39.16
CA LEU A 45 -26.35 -5.46 39.81
C LEU A 45 -25.13 -5.80 38.94
N LEU A 46 -25.28 -5.86 37.62
CA LEU A 46 -24.18 -6.18 36.70
C LEU A 46 -23.14 -5.04 36.63
N PRO A 47 -23.49 -3.76 36.39
CA PRO A 47 -22.52 -2.66 36.49
C PRO A 47 -21.86 -2.56 37.86
N LEU A 48 -22.63 -2.71 38.94
CA LEU A 48 -22.09 -2.65 40.31
C LEU A 48 -21.08 -3.77 40.56
N PHE A 49 -21.37 -5.00 40.14
CA PHE A 49 -20.45 -6.12 40.22
C PHE A 49 -19.15 -5.86 39.43
N ILE A 50 -19.25 -5.30 38.23
CA ILE A 50 -18.07 -4.95 37.40
C ILE A 50 -17.20 -3.90 38.12
N ILE A 51 -17.82 -2.85 38.68
CA ILE A 51 -17.11 -1.79 39.41
C ILE A 51 -16.43 -2.36 40.67
N ILE A 52 -17.16 -3.12 41.50
CA ILE A 52 -16.60 -3.74 42.71
C ILE A 52 -15.43 -4.65 42.35
N ARG A 53 -15.59 -5.49 41.32
CA ARG A 53 -14.53 -6.38 40.84
C ARG A 53 -13.30 -5.59 40.38
N PHE A 54 -13.49 -4.50 39.63
CA PHE A 54 -12.41 -3.63 39.17
C PHE A 54 -11.64 -3.01 40.36
N LEU A 55 -12.37 -2.43 41.33
CA LEU A 55 -11.77 -1.81 42.51
C LEU A 55 -11.04 -2.86 43.38
N TYR A 56 -11.62 -4.05 43.53
CA TYR A 56 -10.96 -5.16 44.23
C TYR A 56 -9.62 -5.50 43.58
N TYR A 57 -9.56 -5.71 42.25
CA TYR A 57 -8.30 -6.00 41.56
C TYR A 57 -7.31 -4.83 41.59
N ARG A 58 -7.80 -3.58 41.58
CA ARG A 58 -6.97 -2.38 41.66
C ARG A 58 -6.16 -2.30 42.95
N TYR A 59 -6.82 -2.57 44.08
CA TYR A 59 -6.27 -2.33 45.42
C TYR A 59 -5.80 -3.62 46.13
N SER A 60 -6.38 -4.78 45.80
CA SER A 60 -6.05 -6.06 46.44
C SER A 60 -5.06 -6.93 45.66
N SER A 61 -4.76 -6.62 44.39
CA SER A 61 -3.80 -7.41 43.62
C SER A 61 -2.38 -7.36 44.22
N PRO A 62 -1.65 -8.49 44.24
CA PRO A 62 -0.24 -8.50 44.66
C PRO A 62 0.64 -7.64 43.75
N LEU A 63 0.19 -7.31 42.54
CA LEU A 63 0.94 -6.52 41.56
C LEU A 63 0.66 -5.01 41.64
N ARG A 64 -0.12 -4.54 42.63
CA ARG A 64 -0.56 -3.13 42.72
C ARG A 64 0.55 -2.08 42.81
N HIS A 65 1.76 -2.49 43.16
CA HIS A 65 2.93 -1.62 43.29
C HIS A 65 3.68 -1.41 41.96
N TYR A 66 3.43 -2.23 40.94
CA TYR A 66 3.98 -2.03 39.60
C TYR A 66 3.22 -0.93 38.86
N PRO A 67 3.92 -0.05 38.13
CA PRO A 67 3.29 0.99 37.33
C PRO A 67 2.54 0.40 36.13
N GLY A 68 1.58 1.12 35.57
CA GLY A 68 0.85 0.69 34.38
C GLY A 68 -0.42 1.50 34.12
N PRO A 69 -1.14 1.22 33.02
CA PRO A 69 -2.36 1.93 32.67
C PRO A 69 -3.45 1.76 33.72
N PHE A 70 -4.29 2.78 33.88
CA PHE A 70 -5.39 2.74 34.85
C PHE A 70 -6.34 1.55 34.58
N LEU A 71 -6.77 1.34 33.34
CA LEU A 71 -7.65 0.22 33.01
C LEU A 71 -7.01 -1.15 33.26
N ALA A 72 -5.71 -1.30 32.98
CA ALA A 72 -4.94 -2.52 33.22
C ALA A 72 -4.85 -2.90 34.72
N SER A 73 -4.95 -1.91 35.61
CA SER A 73 -4.82 -2.14 37.04
C SER A 73 -6.04 -2.84 37.67
N GLY A 74 -7.21 -2.79 37.02
CA GLY A 74 -8.44 -3.43 37.51
C GLY A 74 -9.07 -4.44 36.53
N SER A 75 -8.67 -4.47 35.25
CA SER A 75 -9.20 -5.40 34.26
C SER A 75 -8.20 -5.71 33.12
N ARG A 76 -8.54 -6.68 32.26
CA ARG A 76 -7.81 -6.97 31.01
C ARG A 76 -8.27 -6.09 29.83
N LEU A 77 -9.20 -5.16 30.06
CA LEU A 77 -9.83 -4.38 28.98
C LEU A 77 -8.83 -3.50 28.24
N TRP A 78 -7.79 -3.00 28.91
CA TRP A 78 -6.72 -2.25 28.26
C TRP A 78 -6.03 -3.07 27.15
N LYS A 79 -5.76 -4.37 27.39
CA LYS A 79 -5.15 -5.26 26.41
C LYS A 79 -6.08 -5.47 25.21
N VAL A 80 -7.37 -5.70 25.48
CA VAL A 80 -8.40 -5.84 24.44
C VAL A 80 -8.46 -4.58 23.56
N LEU A 81 -8.49 -3.39 24.16
CA LEU A 81 -8.52 -2.13 23.42
C LEU A 81 -7.23 -1.91 22.61
N SER A 82 -6.07 -2.23 23.19
CA SER A 82 -4.78 -2.14 22.51
C SER A 82 -4.72 -3.09 21.31
N THR A 83 -5.13 -4.35 21.46
CA THR A 83 -5.16 -5.32 20.35
C THR A 83 -6.21 -4.96 19.30
N TYR A 84 -7.38 -4.47 19.71
CA TYR A 84 -8.44 -4.03 18.80
C TYR A 84 -8.02 -2.85 17.92
N SER A 85 -7.11 -1.98 18.40
CA SER A 85 -6.58 -0.86 17.61
C SER A 85 -5.74 -1.29 16.40
N GLY A 86 -5.27 -2.54 16.36
CA GLY A 86 -4.33 -3.01 15.35
C GLY A 86 -2.92 -2.42 15.47
N LYS A 87 -2.57 -1.74 16.57
CA LYS A 87 -1.25 -1.11 16.83
C LYS A 87 -0.67 -1.53 18.19
N THR A 88 -0.97 -2.74 18.63
CA THR A 88 -0.67 -3.20 19.99
C THR A 88 0.83 -3.24 20.30
N GLU A 89 1.66 -3.59 19.34
CA GLU A 89 3.12 -3.54 19.45
C GLU A 89 3.63 -2.12 19.73
N THR A 90 3.04 -1.12 19.06
CA THR A 90 3.36 0.29 19.27
C THR A 90 2.88 0.77 20.64
N ASP A 91 1.65 0.42 21.03
CA ASP A 91 1.13 0.71 22.38
C ASP A 91 2.05 0.15 23.48
N HIS A 92 2.55 -1.07 23.29
CA HIS A 92 3.46 -1.72 24.24
C HIS A 92 4.84 -1.04 24.28
N ILE A 93 5.36 -0.54 23.15
CA ILE A 93 6.59 0.28 23.13
C ILE A 93 6.36 1.57 23.92
N LEU A 94 5.34 2.35 23.58
CA LEU A 94 5.01 3.62 24.24
C LEU A 94 4.74 3.43 25.74
N LEU A 95 4.14 2.30 26.10
CA LEU A 95 3.90 1.95 27.49
C LEU A 95 5.21 1.83 28.28
N HIS A 96 6.19 1.10 27.75
CA HIS A 96 7.49 0.92 28.40
C HIS A 96 8.31 2.20 28.37
N GLU A 97 8.22 3.02 27.33
CA GLU A 97 8.83 4.36 27.33
C GLU A 97 8.27 5.25 28.45
N LYS A 98 6.98 5.14 28.74
CA LYS A 98 6.31 5.94 29.78
C LYS A 98 6.61 5.47 31.20
N TYR A 99 6.60 4.16 31.45
CA TYR A 99 6.66 3.61 32.80
C TYR A 99 7.98 2.94 33.17
N SER A 100 8.85 2.72 32.17
CA SER A 100 10.17 2.12 32.31
C SER A 100 11.23 2.89 31.48
N PRO A 101 11.36 4.23 31.64
CA PRO A 101 12.35 4.99 30.89
C PRO A 101 13.76 4.52 31.26
N THR A 102 14.44 3.90 30.30
CA THR A 102 15.85 3.49 30.40
C THR A 102 16.70 4.75 30.65
N GLY A 103 17.28 4.88 31.84
CA GLY A 103 18.02 6.11 32.18
C GLY A 103 18.55 6.27 33.60
N CYS A 104 18.58 5.21 34.44
CA CYS A 104 19.29 5.27 35.72
C CYS A 104 20.28 4.11 35.80
N GLY A 105 21.53 4.38 35.41
CA GLY A 105 22.57 3.40 35.19
C GLY A 105 22.80 2.47 36.40
N ARG A 106 22.52 1.18 36.23
CA ARG A 106 23.29 0.15 36.92
C ARG A 106 24.53 -0.14 36.10
N LYS A 107 25.64 0.53 36.44
CA LYS A 107 26.97 0.03 36.12
C LYS A 107 27.03 -1.44 36.54
N LEU A 108 27.35 -2.33 35.60
CA LEU A 108 27.85 -3.66 35.89
C LEU A 108 29.02 -3.53 36.88
N SER A 109 28.79 -3.73 38.17
CA SER A 109 29.84 -3.75 39.17
C SER A 109 30.56 -5.10 39.09
N ARG A 110 31.80 -5.05 38.60
CA ARG A 110 32.85 -6.00 38.96
C ARG A 110 32.96 -6.07 40.48
N GLY A 111 33.13 -7.28 41.01
CA GLY A 111 32.99 -7.60 42.42
C GLY A 111 33.88 -6.83 43.38
N SER A 112 33.34 -6.61 44.57
CA SER A 112 34.05 -6.63 45.85
C SER A 112 33.01 -6.62 46.97
N SER A 113 33.21 -7.52 47.92
CA SER A 113 32.59 -7.54 49.25
C SER A 113 32.62 -6.17 49.92
N GLU A 114 31.48 -5.71 50.43
CA GLU A 114 31.31 -5.16 51.79
C GLU A 114 29.86 -4.68 51.98
N GLY A 115 29.25 -5.09 53.09
CA GLY A 115 27.88 -4.72 53.41
C GLY A 115 27.77 -3.29 53.91
N LYS A 116 26.62 -2.67 53.62
CA LYS A 116 25.97 -1.68 54.50
C LYS A 116 24.50 -1.52 54.13
N ASN A 117 23.65 -1.83 55.11
CA ASN A 117 22.24 -1.47 55.14
C ASN A 117 22.08 0.04 55.05
N ASN A 118 21.22 0.50 54.14
CA ASN A 118 20.47 1.74 54.30
C ASN A 118 19.12 1.60 53.59
N GLY A 119 18.04 1.65 54.38
CA GLY A 119 16.67 1.67 53.90
C GLY A 119 16.33 3.04 53.32
N GLY A 120 15.93 3.04 52.05
CA GLY A 120 15.33 4.17 51.35
C GLY A 120 14.42 3.62 50.25
N SER A 121 13.12 3.78 50.43
CA SER A 121 12.07 3.37 49.49
C SER A 121 12.07 4.25 48.23
N GLY A 122 12.91 3.90 47.25
CA GLY A 122 12.84 4.41 45.87
C GLY A 122 12.16 3.38 44.97
N GLY A 123 11.14 3.80 44.21
CA GLY A 123 10.24 2.94 43.43
C GLY A 123 10.94 1.97 42.46
N GLY A 124 10.82 0.67 42.74
CA GLY A 124 11.47 -0.43 42.02
C GLY A 124 10.69 -0.98 40.82
N GLY A 125 10.44 -0.17 39.79
CA GLY A 125 9.67 -0.59 38.60
C GLY A 125 10.46 -0.65 37.28
N GLY A 126 11.79 -0.74 37.32
CA GLY A 126 12.67 -0.38 36.20
C GLY A 126 12.34 -0.99 34.82
N ASN A 127 11.92 -2.27 34.76
CA ASN A 127 11.67 -2.99 33.50
C ASN A 127 10.36 -3.82 33.49
N LEU A 128 9.50 -3.59 34.47
CA LEU A 128 8.27 -4.37 34.69
C LEU A 128 7.06 -3.44 34.76
N VAL A 129 6.12 -3.61 33.83
CA VAL A 129 4.90 -2.81 33.76
C VAL A 129 3.68 -3.71 33.89
N ARG A 130 2.73 -3.31 34.74
CA ARG A 130 1.46 -4.03 34.94
C ARG A 130 0.50 -3.76 33.79
N ILE A 131 0.18 -4.81 33.03
CA ILE A 131 -0.72 -4.75 31.86
C ILE A 131 -2.07 -5.46 32.08
N ALA A 132 -2.22 -6.18 33.20
CA ALA A 132 -3.50 -6.68 33.69
C ALA A 132 -3.46 -6.89 35.23
N PRO A 133 -4.59 -7.25 35.87
CA PRO A 133 -4.60 -7.49 37.31
C PRO A 133 -3.60 -8.51 37.82
N ASN A 134 -3.27 -9.50 36.99
CA ASN A 134 -2.36 -10.61 37.27
C ASN A 134 -1.28 -10.80 36.18
N GLU A 135 -0.92 -9.74 35.45
CA GLU A 135 0.03 -9.83 34.32
C GLU A 135 1.02 -8.65 34.30
N LEU A 136 2.30 -8.97 34.12
CA LEU A 136 3.40 -8.02 33.98
C LEU A 136 4.05 -8.15 32.59
N SER A 137 4.38 -7.04 31.97
CA SER A 137 5.16 -6.94 30.72
C SER A 137 6.61 -6.61 31.02
N LEU A 138 7.53 -7.26 30.32
CA LEU A 138 8.98 -7.12 30.46
C LEU A 138 9.60 -6.29 29.32
N SER A 139 10.55 -5.42 29.67
CA SER A 139 11.40 -4.71 28.69
C SER A 139 12.88 -5.16 28.69
N SER A 140 13.31 -5.99 29.65
CA SER A 140 14.69 -6.48 29.76
C SER A 140 14.91 -7.75 28.93
N PRO A 141 15.76 -7.74 27.88
CA PRO A 141 16.09 -8.93 27.09
C PRO A 141 16.75 -10.03 27.93
N LEU A 142 17.57 -9.68 28.92
CA LEU A 142 18.23 -10.66 29.77
C LEU A 142 17.23 -11.43 30.64
N ALA A 143 16.27 -10.72 31.24
CA ALA A 143 15.17 -11.33 31.99
C ALA A 143 14.29 -12.20 31.09
N ALA A 144 14.01 -11.75 29.86
CA ALA A 144 13.25 -12.53 28.88
C ALA A 144 13.92 -13.89 28.57
N ARG A 145 15.26 -13.94 28.48
CA ARG A 145 16.00 -15.21 28.30
C ARG A 145 15.80 -16.16 29.47
N GLU A 146 15.78 -15.65 30.70
CA GLU A 146 15.58 -16.46 31.91
C GLU A 146 14.17 -17.04 31.96
N VAL A 147 13.15 -16.22 31.64
CA VAL A 147 11.74 -16.66 31.58
C VAL A 147 11.52 -17.73 30.51
N LEU A 148 12.24 -17.63 29.39
CA LEU A 148 12.15 -18.61 28.30
C LEU A 148 13.11 -19.80 28.48
N ALA A 149 13.98 -19.82 29.49
CA ALA A 149 14.97 -20.87 29.64
C ALA A 149 14.33 -22.23 29.98
N VAL A 150 14.90 -23.30 29.40
CA VAL A 150 14.43 -24.67 29.62
C VAL A 150 14.60 -25.06 31.09
N GLY A 151 13.59 -25.71 31.67
CA GLY A 151 13.65 -26.28 33.02
C GLY A 151 13.42 -25.29 34.16
N LYS A 152 13.05 -24.03 33.88
CA LYS A 152 12.73 -23.01 34.90
C LYS A 152 11.29 -23.04 35.40
N GLY A 153 10.43 -23.91 34.85
CA GLY A 153 9.05 -24.09 35.30
C GLY A 153 8.06 -23.00 34.84
N PHE A 154 8.45 -22.19 33.86
CA PHE A 154 7.54 -21.24 33.20
C PHE A 154 6.74 -21.96 32.11
N HIS A 155 5.42 -21.84 32.16
CA HIS A 155 4.52 -22.56 31.24
C HIS A 155 3.70 -21.61 30.36
N LYS A 156 3.22 -22.06 29.20
CA LYS A 156 2.28 -21.27 28.40
C LYS A 156 0.99 -20.99 29.18
N THR A 157 0.38 -19.83 28.94
CA THR A 157 -0.91 -19.47 29.54
C THR A 157 -2.07 -20.01 28.70
N ASP A 158 -3.31 -19.82 29.15
CA ASP A 158 -4.53 -20.13 28.38
C ASP A 158 -4.74 -19.23 27.14
N PHE A 159 -3.93 -18.17 26.95
CA PHE A 159 -3.92 -17.34 25.74
C PHE A 159 -3.81 -18.19 24.46
N TYR A 160 -2.95 -19.20 24.51
CA TYR A 160 -2.65 -20.06 23.36
C TYR A 160 -3.80 -21.01 23.00
N ALA A 161 -4.73 -21.29 23.92
CA ALA A 161 -5.80 -22.25 23.71
C ALA A 161 -6.98 -21.71 22.88
N VAL A 162 -6.99 -20.40 22.60
CA VAL A 162 -8.00 -19.75 21.74
C VAL A 162 -7.71 -19.98 20.25
N PHE A 163 -6.42 -20.12 19.90
CA PHE A 163 -5.97 -20.35 18.54
C PHE A 163 -6.37 -21.76 18.06
N PRO A 164 -6.73 -21.93 16.78
CA PRO A 164 -7.10 -23.22 16.23
C PRO A 164 -5.89 -24.16 16.08
N PRO A 165 -6.12 -25.49 15.99
CA PRO A 165 -7.40 -26.18 16.16
C PRO A 165 -7.72 -26.48 17.65
N PRO A 166 -8.91 -26.10 18.17
CA PRO A 166 -9.21 -26.18 19.60
C PRO A 166 -9.45 -27.62 20.11
N GLU A 167 -9.92 -28.53 19.24
CA GLU A 167 -10.17 -29.93 19.59
C GLU A 167 -8.89 -30.76 19.67
N ASN A 168 -7.85 -30.40 18.91
CA ASN A 168 -6.55 -31.06 18.97
C ASN A 168 -5.39 -30.06 18.84
N PRO A 169 -4.94 -29.46 19.96
CA PRO A 169 -3.90 -28.43 19.95
C PRO A 169 -2.63 -28.86 19.23
N ASP A 170 -2.04 -27.97 18.42
CA ASP A 170 -0.76 -28.19 17.77
C ASP A 170 0.41 -27.85 18.72
N ILE A 171 1.64 -27.76 18.20
CA ILE A 171 2.83 -27.43 19.00
C ILE A 171 2.78 -25.98 19.52
N PHE A 172 2.14 -25.07 18.80
CA PHE A 172 1.99 -23.68 19.21
C PHE A 172 0.91 -23.52 20.28
N THR A 173 -0.22 -24.21 20.15
CA THR A 173 -1.41 -24.04 21.01
C THR A 173 -1.44 -24.97 22.23
N GLU A 174 -0.68 -26.08 22.23
CA GLU A 174 -0.61 -26.99 23.37
C GLU A 174 0.06 -26.32 24.59
N THR A 175 -0.70 -26.28 25.69
CA THR A 175 -0.31 -25.64 26.96
C THR A 175 0.22 -26.64 27.98
N ARG A 176 -0.05 -27.95 27.81
CA ARG A 176 0.46 -29.00 28.70
C ARG A 176 1.87 -29.37 28.29
N GLU A 177 2.84 -29.04 29.14
CA GLU A 177 4.26 -29.17 28.84
C GLU A 177 4.68 -30.58 28.42
N SER A 178 4.16 -31.61 29.11
CA SER A 178 4.49 -33.01 28.81
C SER A 178 4.01 -33.44 27.41
N VAL A 179 2.81 -33.02 27.01
CA VAL A 179 2.24 -33.33 25.69
C VAL A 179 2.94 -32.51 24.61
N HIS A 180 3.19 -31.23 24.85
CA HIS A 180 3.97 -30.37 23.97
C HIS A 180 5.37 -30.96 23.69
N ALA A 181 6.08 -31.42 24.73
CA ALA A 181 7.39 -32.03 24.59
C ALA A 181 7.36 -33.29 23.71
N VAL A 182 6.32 -34.12 23.84
CA VAL A 182 6.13 -35.31 23.00
C VAL A 182 5.85 -34.94 21.55
N LYS A 183 4.89 -34.05 21.28
CA LYS A 183 4.56 -33.60 19.91
C LYS A 183 5.77 -32.97 19.23
N LYS A 184 6.46 -32.06 19.93
CA LYS A 184 7.68 -31.41 19.43
C LYS A 184 8.77 -32.43 19.13
N ARG A 185 9.00 -33.43 19.98
CA ARG A 185 10.03 -34.47 19.76
C ARG A 185 9.82 -35.21 18.44
N TYR A 186 8.59 -35.60 18.13
CA TYR A 186 8.28 -36.34 16.90
C TYR A 186 8.27 -35.44 15.65
N ALA A 187 7.86 -34.18 15.77
CA ALA A 187 7.87 -33.24 14.65
C ALA A 187 9.25 -32.65 14.33
N SER A 188 10.15 -32.51 15.32
CA SER A 188 11.40 -31.72 15.19
C SER A 188 12.32 -32.20 14.06
N HIS A 189 12.37 -33.51 13.77
CA HIS A 189 13.19 -34.03 12.68
C HIS A 189 12.76 -33.43 11.33
N ALA A 190 11.45 -33.35 11.08
CA ALA A 190 10.90 -32.87 9.82
C ALA A 190 11.22 -31.39 9.59
N TYR A 191 11.45 -30.61 10.64
CA TYR A 191 11.83 -29.18 10.59
C TYR A 191 13.33 -28.91 10.77
N SER A 192 14.16 -29.95 10.78
CA SER A 192 15.61 -29.78 10.83
C SER A 192 16.12 -29.09 9.56
N MET A 193 17.21 -28.32 9.65
CA MET A 193 17.79 -27.66 8.48
C MET A 193 18.15 -28.68 7.38
N SER A 194 18.63 -29.86 7.75
CA SER A 194 18.90 -30.95 6.80
C SER A 194 17.65 -31.45 6.08
N ALA A 195 16.50 -31.55 6.76
CA ALA A 195 15.25 -31.94 6.13
C ALA A 195 14.71 -30.84 5.22
N MET A 196 14.81 -29.57 5.65
CA MET A 196 14.38 -28.41 4.85
C MET A 196 15.21 -28.24 3.58
N GLN A 197 16.53 -28.48 3.64
CA GLN A 197 17.39 -28.44 2.45
C GLN A 197 17.08 -29.55 1.43
N GLN A 198 16.56 -30.71 1.86
CA GLN A 198 16.10 -31.75 0.93
C GLN A 198 14.88 -31.30 0.12
N LEU A 199 14.15 -30.29 0.59
CA LEU A 199 13.00 -29.69 -0.09
C LEU A 199 13.39 -28.46 -0.91
N SER A 200 14.67 -28.08 -0.98
CA SER A 200 15.09 -26.88 -1.73
C SER A 200 14.67 -26.91 -3.20
N GLY A 201 14.59 -28.08 -3.84
CA GLY A 201 14.14 -28.18 -5.23
C GLY A 201 12.70 -27.70 -5.46
N CYS A 202 11.77 -27.89 -4.52
CA CYS A 202 10.41 -27.37 -4.67
C CYS A 202 10.33 -25.88 -4.34
N ILE A 203 11.10 -25.41 -3.36
CA ILE A 203 11.24 -23.99 -3.07
C ILE A 203 11.77 -23.26 -4.31
N GLU A 204 12.82 -23.78 -4.95
CA GLU A 204 13.39 -23.22 -6.18
C GLU A 204 12.41 -23.21 -7.35
N ALA A 205 11.55 -24.24 -7.48
CA ALA A 205 10.51 -24.26 -8.49
C ALA A 205 9.47 -23.14 -8.25
N THR A 206 9.17 -22.81 -7.00
CA THR A 206 8.28 -21.70 -6.64
C THR A 206 8.98 -20.34 -6.79
N GLU A 207 10.28 -20.25 -6.48
CA GLU A 207 11.10 -19.05 -6.72
C GLU A 207 11.14 -18.71 -8.22
N ARG A 208 11.36 -19.71 -9.09
CA ARG A 208 11.33 -19.52 -10.55
C ARG A 208 9.97 -19.01 -11.04
N LEU A 209 8.89 -19.57 -10.50
CA LEU A 209 7.54 -19.12 -10.85
C LEU A 209 7.32 -17.66 -10.42
N LEU A 210 7.75 -17.28 -9.22
CA LEU A 210 7.69 -15.89 -8.78
C LEU A 210 8.49 -14.96 -9.69
N VAL A 211 9.73 -15.33 -10.03
CA VAL A 211 10.57 -14.58 -10.97
C VAL A 211 9.88 -14.42 -12.31
N GLU A 212 9.36 -15.52 -12.90
CA GLU A 212 8.62 -15.49 -14.17
C GLU A 212 7.42 -14.54 -14.12
N LYS A 213 6.66 -14.54 -13.02
CA LYS A 213 5.52 -13.64 -12.85
C LYS A 213 5.96 -12.18 -12.75
N LEU A 214 7.01 -11.89 -11.99
CA LEU A 214 7.55 -10.53 -11.86
C LEU A 214 8.16 -10.04 -13.18
N GLU A 215 8.88 -10.89 -13.92
CA GLU A 215 9.37 -10.60 -15.27
C GLU A 215 8.20 -10.32 -16.23
N GLY A 216 7.12 -11.09 -16.13
CA GLY A 216 5.89 -10.89 -16.88
C GLY A 216 5.25 -9.52 -16.61
N VAL A 217 5.16 -9.10 -15.36
CA VAL A 217 4.64 -7.76 -14.97
C VAL A 217 5.58 -6.65 -15.43
N ALA A 218 6.89 -6.82 -15.23
CA ALA A 218 7.89 -5.86 -15.68
C ALA A 218 7.89 -5.70 -17.23
N SER A 219 7.60 -6.78 -17.95
CA SER A 219 7.51 -6.79 -19.42
C SER A 219 6.13 -6.38 -19.94
N ALA A 220 5.06 -6.58 -19.18
CA ALA A 220 3.71 -6.14 -19.55
C ALA A 220 3.61 -4.62 -19.61
N GLY A 221 4.42 -3.90 -18.82
CA GLY A 221 4.56 -2.46 -18.95
C GLY A 221 5.17 -1.98 -20.28
N LEU A 222 5.67 -2.90 -21.11
CA LEU A 222 6.15 -2.64 -22.47
C LEU A 222 5.13 -3.03 -23.56
N ARG A 223 3.97 -3.62 -23.20
CA ARG A 223 2.91 -3.98 -24.13
C ARG A 223 1.79 -2.94 -24.09
N GLU A 224 1.63 -2.21 -25.18
CA GLU A 224 0.55 -1.25 -25.38
C GLU A 224 -0.83 -1.91 -25.18
N GLY A 225 -1.73 -1.22 -24.47
CA GLY A 225 -3.18 -1.46 -24.59
C GLY A 225 -3.98 -1.72 -23.31
N GLU A 226 -3.34 -2.03 -22.18
CA GLU A 226 -4.07 -2.23 -20.91
C GLU A 226 -3.69 -1.14 -19.91
N GLY A 227 -4.62 -0.25 -19.58
CA GLY A 227 -4.43 0.96 -18.76
C GLY A 227 -4.09 0.74 -17.28
N LYS A 228 -3.25 -0.24 -16.95
CA LYS A 228 -2.60 -0.38 -15.65
C LYS A 228 -1.14 0.04 -15.80
N GLY A 229 -0.73 1.06 -15.06
CA GLY A 229 0.61 1.68 -15.12
C GLY A 229 1.72 0.63 -15.27
N GLY A 230 2.28 0.57 -16.47
CA GLY A 230 3.23 -0.47 -16.86
C GLY A 230 4.47 -0.48 -15.98
N GLY A 231 4.72 -1.61 -15.31
CA GLY A 231 5.94 -1.84 -14.53
C GLY A 231 5.82 -1.61 -13.02
N VAL A 232 4.62 -1.33 -12.49
CA VAL A 232 4.36 -1.30 -11.04
C VAL A 232 3.74 -2.64 -10.58
N VAL A 233 4.25 -3.19 -9.47
CA VAL A 233 3.68 -4.36 -8.79
C VAL A 233 3.57 -4.11 -7.30
N ASP A 234 2.51 -4.59 -6.65
CA ASP A 234 2.55 -4.78 -5.20
C ASP A 234 3.41 -6.02 -4.90
N LEU A 235 4.69 -5.78 -4.61
CA LEU A 235 5.64 -6.84 -4.28
C LEU A 235 5.22 -7.54 -2.98
N GLY A 236 4.52 -6.86 -2.08
CA GLY A 236 4.04 -7.43 -0.83
C GLY A 236 3.04 -8.56 -1.05
N ASP A 237 2.12 -8.39 -1.98
CA ASP A 237 1.16 -9.43 -2.36
C ASP A 237 1.87 -10.64 -2.98
N TYR A 238 2.80 -10.43 -3.92
CA TYR A 238 3.56 -11.53 -4.52
C TYR A 238 4.44 -12.28 -3.51
N LEU A 239 4.99 -11.58 -2.51
CA LEU A 239 5.71 -12.19 -1.39
C LEU A 239 4.78 -13.02 -0.50
N HIS A 240 3.53 -12.59 -0.29
CA HIS A 240 2.51 -13.42 0.38
C HIS A 240 2.18 -14.67 -0.44
N TYR A 241 1.86 -14.51 -1.73
CA TYR A 241 1.51 -15.62 -2.62
C TYR A 241 2.64 -16.66 -2.67
N PHE A 242 3.88 -16.19 -2.74
CA PHE A 242 5.07 -17.04 -2.68
C PHE A 242 5.13 -17.84 -1.36
N ALA A 243 5.02 -17.18 -0.21
CA ALA A 243 5.12 -17.85 1.09
C ALA A 243 4.04 -18.93 1.25
N PHE A 244 2.81 -18.65 0.81
CA PHE A 244 1.72 -19.63 0.84
C PHE A 244 1.99 -20.81 -0.08
N ASP A 245 2.38 -20.59 -1.34
CA ASP A 245 2.64 -21.67 -2.29
C ASP A 245 3.85 -22.52 -1.91
N VAL A 246 4.91 -21.92 -1.33
CA VAL A 246 6.03 -22.67 -0.76
C VAL A 246 5.56 -23.58 0.36
N LEU A 247 4.73 -23.10 1.29
CA LEU A 247 4.22 -23.95 2.36
C LEU A 247 3.28 -25.04 1.85
N GLY A 248 2.51 -24.81 0.80
CA GLY A 248 1.75 -25.88 0.14
C GLY A 248 2.66 -26.99 -0.41
N GLU A 249 3.74 -26.62 -1.10
CA GLU A 249 4.73 -27.55 -1.63
C GLU A 249 5.50 -28.29 -0.53
N VAL A 250 5.94 -27.57 0.51
CA VAL A 250 6.73 -28.14 1.61
C VAL A 250 5.87 -29.01 2.53
N ALA A 251 4.62 -28.60 2.78
CA ALA A 251 3.69 -29.34 3.63
C ALA A 251 3.14 -30.59 2.92
N PHE A 252 2.70 -30.42 1.66
CA PHE A 252 1.83 -31.39 0.98
C PHE A 252 2.28 -31.80 -0.42
N SER A 253 3.44 -31.35 -0.90
CA SER A 253 3.88 -31.51 -2.30
C SER A 253 2.88 -30.95 -3.32
N ARG A 254 2.12 -29.91 -2.94
CA ARG A 254 1.06 -29.30 -3.76
C ARG A 254 0.94 -27.80 -3.47
N LYS A 255 1.24 -26.96 -4.46
CA LYS A 255 0.92 -25.51 -4.45
C LYS A 255 -0.58 -25.27 -4.26
N PHE A 256 -0.91 -24.12 -3.68
CA PHE A 256 -2.30 -23.64 -3.62
C PHE A 256 -2.69 -22.93 -4.92
N GLY A 257 -1.73 -22.32 -5.62
CA GLY A 257 -1.89 -21.67 -6.91
C GLY A 257 -1.98 -20.15 -6.84
N PHE A 258 -1.62 -19.53 -5.71
CA PHE A 258 -1.70 -18.08 -5.52
C PHE A 258 -0.79 -17.34 -6.52
N LEU A 259 0.44 -17.80 -6.72
CA LEU A 259 1.37 -17.21 -7.70
C LEU A 259 0.89 -17.38 -9.14
N ASP A 260 0.33 -18.55 -9.46
CA ASP A 260 -0.19 -18.83 -10.80
C ASP A 260 -1.34 -17.86 -11.14
N ALA A 261 -2.24 -17.63 -10.18
CA ALA A 261 -3.36 -16.72 -10.33
C ALA A 261 -2.97 -15.24 -10.21
N GLY A 262 -1.89 -14.92 -9.48
CA GLY A 262 -1.52 -13.55 -9.14
C GLY A 262 -2.57 -12.85 -8.26
N ALA A 263 -3.29 -13.61 -7.42
CA ALA A 263 -4.38 -13.13 -6.58
C ALA A 263 -4.63 -14.04 -5.36
N ASP A 264 -5.31 -13.50 -4.33
CA ASP A 264 -5.83 -14.28 -3.20
C ASP A 264 -6.98 -15.20 -3.63
N LEU A 265 -6.69 -16.50 -3.76
CA LEU A 265 -7.66 -17.52 -4.18
C LEU A 265 -8.67 -17.82 -3.08
N GLU A 266 -9.96 -17.76 -3.44
CA GLU A 266 -11.09 -18.00 -2.54
C GLU A 266 -11.10 -17.10 -1.27
N GLY A 267 -10.34 -15.99 -1.27
CA GLY A 267 -10.18 -15.13 -0.08
C GLY A 267 -9.48 -15.84 1.08
N ALA A 268 -8.61 -16.81 0.80
CA ALA A 268 -7.98 -17.65 1.80
C ALA A 268 -7.01 -16.87 2.70
N ILE A 269 -6.21 -15.95 2.13
CA ILE A 269 -5.28 -15.11 2.89
C ILE A 269 -6.08 -14.16 3.79
N LYS A 270 -7.10 -13.49 3.23
CA LYS A 270 -8.00 -12.63 4.00
C LYS A 270 -8.68 -13.38 5.16
N THR A 271 -9.14 -14.60 4.92
CA THR A 271 -9.78 -15.43 5.95
C THR A 271 -8.82 -15.74 7.11
N ILE A 272 -7.55 -16.02 6.82
CA ILE A 272 -6.53 -16.28 7.85
C ILE A 272 -6.27 -15.03 8.68
N ASP A 273 -6.20 -13.87 8.04
CA ASP A 273 -6.02 -12.59 8.72
C ASP A 273 -7.22 -12.27 9.66
N GLU A 274 -8.46 -12.48 9.19
CA GLU A 274 -9.67 -12.34 10.01
C GLU A 274 -9.69 -13.30 11.22
N MET A 275 -9.15 -14.52 11.06
CA MET A 275 -9.00 -15.45 12.18
C MET A 275 -7.98 -14.96 13.20
N GLN A 276 -6.84 -14.42 12.75
CA GLN A 276 -5.83 -13.85 13.63
C GLN A 276 -6.38 -12.65 14.40
N TRP A 277 -7.22 -11.84 13.77
CA TRP A 277 -7.95 -10.75 14.43
C TRP A 277 -8.78 -11.26 15.61
N TYR A 278 -9.59 -12.30 15.40
CA TYR A 278 -10.36 -12.93 16.47
C TYR A 278 -9.44 -13.49 17.56
N ASP A 279 -8.45 -14.31 17.18
CA ASP A 279 -7.59 -15.03 18.12
C ASP A 279 -6.77 -14.06 18.97
N GLY A 280 -6.29 -12.97 18.36
CA GLY A 280 -5.56 -11.91 19.02
C GLY A 280 -6.37 -11.21 20.11
N ILE A 281 -7.61 -10.82 19.79
CA ILE A 281 -8.49 -10.07 20.70
C ILE A 281 -9.07 -10.98 21.78
N VAL A 282 -9.67 -12.09 21.38
CA VAL A 282 -10.29 -13.06 22.31
C VAL A 282 -9.22 -13.72 23.16
N GLY A 283 -8.01 -13.93 22.64
CA GLY A 283 -6.85 -14.37 23.41
C GLY A 283 -6.53 -13.46 24.60
N GLN A 284 -6.85 -12.17 24.56
CA GLN A 284 -6.63 -11.28 25.71
C GLN A 284 -7.54 -11.61 26.90
N ILE A 285 -8.70 -12.22 26.65
CA ILE A 285 -9.65 -12.72 27.66
C ILE A 285 -10.16 -14.10 27.19
N PRO A 286 -9.37 -15.18 27.37
CA PRO A 286 -9.69 -16.51 26.82
C PRO A 286 -11.05 -17.05 27.26
N GLU A 287 -11.58 -16.58 28.39
CA GLU A 287 -12.91 -16.92 28.87
C GLU A 287 -14.02 -16.51 27.88
N TRP A 288 -13.78 -15.52 27.01
CA TRP A 288 -14.71 -15.08 25.97
C TRP A 288 -14.87 -16.08 24.84
N ASP A 289 -13.88 -16.94 24.59
CA ASP A 289 -13.94 -17.97 23.55
C ASP A 289 -15.13 -18.93 23.77
N TRP A 290 -15.47 -19.21 25.04
CA TRP A 290 -16.65 -20.00 25.44
C TRP A 290 -17.99 -19.33 25.15
N VAL A 291 -18.02 -17.99 25.13
CA VAL A 291 -19.22 -17.22 24.78
C VAL A 291 -19.41 -17.18 23.27
N PHE A 292 -18.30 -17.12 22.53
CA PHE A 292 -18.24 -16.97 21.08
C PHE A 292 -18.00 -18.32 20.37
N ARG A 293 -16.79 -18.61 19.88
CA ARG A 293 -16.50 -19.72 18.95
C ARG A 293 -16.78 -21.10 19.54
N ARG A 294 -16.53 -21.31 20.84
CA ARG A 294 -16.79 -22.59 21.52
C ARG A 294 -18.25 -22.76 21.96
N ASN A 295 -19.11 -21.77 21.73
CA ASN A 295 -20.52 -21.85 22.08
C ASN A 295 -21.22 -22.91 21.20
N PRO A 296 -21.82 -23.97 21.78
CA PRO A 296 -22.49 -25.02 21.01
C PRO A 296 -23.59 -24.52 20.07
N LEU A 297 -24.22 -23.37 20.40
CA LEU A 297 -25.26 -22.75 19.58
C LEU A 297 -24.73 -22.18 18.26
N TRP A 298 -23.45 -21.79 18.20
CA TRP A 298 -22.83 -21.25 16.99
C TRP A 298 -22.65 -22.30 15.88
N LYS A 299 -22.62 -23.60 16.24
CA LYS A 299 -22.57 -24.71 15.27
C LYS A 299 -23.82 -24.84 14.41
N LEU A 300 -24.89 -24.11 14.74
CA LEU A 300 -26.17 -24.11 14.02
C LEU A 300 -26.26 -23.00 12.95
N VAL A 301 -25.27 -22.11 12.85
CA VAL A 301 -25.24 -20.99 11.89
C VAL A 301 -24.54 -21.45 10.61
N PRO A 302 -25.23 -21.52 9.45
CA PRO A 302 -24.61 -21.90 8.18
C PRO A 302 -23.58 -20.87 7.72
N GLY A 303 -22.38 -21.30 7.30
CA GLY A 303 -21.34 -20.44 6.73
C GLY A 303 -20.06 -20.30 7.57
N LEU A 304 -20.08 -20.74 8.84
CA LEU A 304 -18.95 -20.65 9.76
C LEU A 304 -18.15 -21.97 9.91
N ASP A 305 -18.32 -22.94 9.00
CA ASP A 305 -17.61 -24.23 9.08
C ASP A 305 -16.17 -24.12 8.55
N PRO A 306 -15.14 -24.21 9.43
CA PRO A 306 -13.75 -24.03 9.01
C PRO A 306 -13.23 -25.12 8.07
N ALA A 307 -13.94 -26.24 7.94
CA ALA A 307 -13.60 -27.31 7.01
C ALA A 307 -13.77 -26.89 5.53
N ARG A 308 -14.48 -25.79 5.25
CA ARG A 308 -14.71 -25.30 3.88
C ARG A 308 -13.58 -24.41 3.34
N PHE A 309 -12.73 -23.87 4.20
CA PHE A 309 -11.64 -22.99 3.80
C PHE A 309 -10.60 -23.75 2.96
N LEU A 310 -10.14 -23.12 1.87
CA LEU A 310 -9.25 -23.71 0.86
C LEU A 310 -8.08 -24.50 1.48
N ILE A 311 -7.34 -23.86 2.39
CA ILE A 311 -6.16 -24.46 3.05
C ILE A 311 -6.54 -25.70 3.86
N THR A 312 -7.59 -25.61 4.68
CA THR A 312 -8.07 -26.72 5.53
C THR A 312 -8.60 -27.86 4.68
N ARG A 313 -9.35 -27.55 3.61
CA ARG A 313 -9.91 -28.51 2.67
C ARG A 313 -8.80 -29.27 1.95
N MET A 314 -7.82 -28.57 1.38
CA MET A 314 -6.67 -29.18 0.71
C MET A 314 -5.83 -30.04 1.65
N ALA A 315 -5.57 -29.58 2.87
CA ALA A 315 -4.84 -30.36 3.88
C ALA A 315 -5.55 -31.69 4.19
N ARG A 316 -6.88 -31.67 4.33
CA ARG A 316 -7.67 -32.89 4.57
C ARG A 316 -7.69 -33.80 3.34
N GLU A 317 -7.88 -33.25 2.15
CA GLU A 317 -7.85 -34.01 0.90
C GLU A 317 -6.53 -34.77 0.73
N GLU A 318 -5.39 -34.12 1.00
CA GLU A 318 -4.08 -34.77 0.87
C GLU A 318 -3.82 -35.82 1.95
N MET A 319 -4.27 -35.57 3.19
CA MET A 319 -4.21 -36.58 4.24
C MET A 319 -5.03 -37.84 3.89
N GLU A 320 -6.28 -37.66 3.45
CA GLU A 320 -7.17 -38.76 3.05
C GLU A 320 -6.71 -39.47 1.77
N LYS A 321 -6.09 -38.75 0.84
CA LYS A 321 -5.47 -39.34 -0.35
C LYS A 321 -4.35 -40.30 0.05
N ARG A 322 -3.40 -39.86 0.89
CA ARG A 322 -2.25 -40.67 1.33
C ARG A 322 -2.66 -41.87 2.15
N LYS A 323 -3.73 -41.73 2.94
CA LYS A 323 -4.33 -42.85 3.68
C LYS A 323 -4.88 -43.94 2.78
N ARG A 324 -5.48 -43.57 1.63
CA ARG A 324 -6.10 -44.52 0.69
C ARG A 324 -5.08 -45.30 -0.15
N ILE A 325 -4.06 -44.63 -0.67
CA ILE A 325 -3.08 -45.24 -1.60
C ILE A 325 -1.79 -45.71 -0.90
N GLY A 326 -1.55 -45.26 0.34
CA GLY A 326 -0.29 -45.51 1.06
C GLY A 326 0.86 -44.66 0.55
N GLU A 327 1.81 -44.30 1.41
CA GLU A 327 2.93 -43.39 1.05
C GLU A 327 3.80 -43.90 -0.11
N LYS A 328 3.89 -45.22 -0.28
CA LYS A 328 4.74 -45.85 -1.30
C LYS A 328 4.20 -45.70 -2.72
N GLU A 329 2.91 -45.38 -2.89
CA GLU A 329 2.27 -45.20 -4.20
C GLU A 329 2.05 -43.72 -4.56
N VAL A 330 2.48 -42.77 -3.72
CA VAL A 330 2.43 -41.35 -4.05
C VAL A 330 3.47 -41.05 -5.14
N GLU A 331 3.00 -40.75 -6.35
CA GLU A 331 3.77 -40.47 -7.58
C GLU A 331 4.93 -39.46 -7.45
N SER A 332 5.03 -38.70 -6.35
CA SER A 332 5.99 -37.59 -6.27
C SER A 332 7.44 -38.02 -5.98
N GLY A 333 7.69 -39.20 -5.39
CA GLY A 333 9.03 -39.60 -4.94
C GLY A 333 9.71 -38.66 -3.91
N ARG A 334 9.02 -37.57 -3.51
CA ARG A 334 9.49 -36.51 -2.60
C ARG A 334 9.00 -36.78 -1.18
N LYS A 335 9.85 -36.53 -0.16
CA LYS A 335 9.50 -36.67 1.26
C LYS A 335 9.17 -35.31 1.90
N ASP A 336 7.97 -34.82 1.63
CA ASP A 336 7.45 -33.60 2.25
C ASP A 336 7.19 -33.74 3.77
N LEU A 337 6.79 -32.63 4.40
CA LEU A 337 6.55 -32.57 5.84
C LEU A 337 5.44 -33.54 6.29
N LEU A 338 4.29 -33.58 5.60
CA LEU A 338 3.20 -34.49 5.96
C LEU A 338 3.68 -35.94 5.95
N SER A 339 4.48 -36.33 4.95
CA SER A 339 5.01 -37.68 4.89
C SER A 339 5.99 -38.02 6.00
N GLN A 340 6.86 -37.08 6.36
CA GLN A 340 7.75 -37.28 7.51
C GLN A 340 7.00 -37.40 8.84
N LEU A 341 5.88 -36.66 9.00
CA LEU A 341 5.02 -36.74 10.17
C LEU A 341 4.21 -38.05 10.22
N MET A 342 3.71 -38.54 9.07
CA MET A 342 3.07 -39.85 8.97
C MET A 342 4.05 -40.98 9.34
N ALA A 343 5.28 -40.95 8.83
CA ALA A 343 6.32 -41.89 9.21
C ALA A 343 6.68 -41.83 10.71
N ALA A 344 6.57 -40.65 11.35
CA ALA A 344 6.75 -40.51 12.79
C ALA A 344 5.57 -41.11 13.57
N HIS A 345 4.33 -40.94 13.08
CA HIS A 345 3.13 -41.57 13.62
C HIS A 345 3.23 -43.10 13.56
N GLU A 346 3.62 -43.67 12.43
CA GLU A 346 3.77 -45.13 12.27
C GLU A 346 4.74 -45.75 13.28
N LYS A 347 5.81 -45.03 13.64
CA LYS A 347 6.78 -45.48 14.65
C LYS A 347 6.23 -45.49 16.07
N ALA A 348 5.29 -44.60 16.38
CA ALA A 348 4.79 -44.40 17.75
C ALA A 348 3.32 -43.93 17.79
N PRO A 349 2.35 -44.72 17.26
CA PRO A 349 0.99 -44.25 17.03
C PRO A 349 0.23 -43.91 18.31
N GLY A 350 0.62 -44.52 19.45
CA GLY A 350 0.04 -44.21 20.76
C GLY A 350 0.56 -42.94 21.44
N GLN A 351 1.65 -42.33 20.93
CA GLN A 351 2.24 -41.10 21.49
C GLN A 351 2.10 -39.90 20.56
N PHE A 352 2.00 -40.13 19.25
CA PHE A 352 1.80 -39.11 18.24
C PHE A 352 0.70 -39.61 17.31
N GLY A 353 -0.53 -39.14 17.52
CA GLY A 353 -1.72 -39.67 16.84
C GLY A 353 -1.94 -39.08 15.44
N GLU A 354 -2.88 -39.65 14.68
CA GLU A 354 -3.26 -39.13 13.35
C GLU A 354 -3.74 -37.67 13.43
N GLY A 355 -4.51 -37.33 14.46
CA GLY A 355 -4.91 -35.93 14.70
C GLY A 355 -3.70 -35.00 14.91
N ASP A 356 -2.62 -35.49 15.52
CA ASP A 356 -1.41 -34.68 15.76
C ASP A 356 -0.64 -34.46 14.47
N VAL A 357 -0.59 -35.46 13.57
CA VAL A 357 -0.05 -35.31 12.23
C VAL A 357 -0.79 -34.19 11.49
N PHE A 358 -2.12 -34.22 11.50
CA PHE A 358 -2.94 -33.19 10.86
C PHE A 358 -2.68 -31.82 11.48
N ALA A 359 -2.78 -31.71 12.81
CA ALA A 359 -2.63 -30.43 13.51
C ALA A 359 -1.26 -29.79 13.27
N VAL A 360 -0.18 -30.57 13.27
CA VAL A 360 1.18 -30.07 13.03
C VAL A 360 1.40 -29.68 11.56
N ALA A 361 0.89 -30.44 10.61
CA ALA A 361 1.03 -30.13 9.18
C ALA A 361 0.16 -28.92 8.77
N HIS A 362 -1.09 -28.87 9.24
CA HIS A 362 -2.03 -27.79 8.98
C HIS A 362 -1.59 -26.49 9.67
N GLY A 363 -1.19 -26.54 10.94
CA GLY A 363 -0.71 -25.37 11.68
C GLY A 363 0.56 -24.74 11.09
N ALA A 364 1.37 -25.51 10.37
CA ALA A 364 2.56 -25.01 9.68
C ALA A 364 2.23 -23.89 8.68
N ILE A 365 1.12 -24.03 7.94
CA ILE A 365 0.71 -23.07 6.90
C ILE A 365 0.21 -21.78 7.54
N PHE A 366 -0.67 -21.89 8.55
CA PHE A 366 -1.22 -20.72 9.25
C PHE A 366 -0.14 -19.89 9.95
N ALA A 367 0.86 -20.54 10.55
CA ALA A 367 1.92 -19.84 11.27
C ALA A 367 3.05 -19.35 10.34
N GLY A 368 3.36 -20.09 9.27
CA GLY A 368 4.54 -19.86 8.45
C GLY A 368 4.35 -18.83 7.34
N SER A 369 3.16 -18.72 6.74
CA SER A 369 2.95 -17.89 5.56
C SER A 369 3.07 -16.40 5.87
N ASP A 370 2.19 -15.87 6.72
CA ASP A 370 2.11 -14.43 7.01
C ASP A 370 3.40 -13.93 7.69
N SER A 371 3.98 -14.75 8.58
CA SER A 371 5.18 -14.35 9.32
C SER A 371 6.41 -14.23 8.41
N THR A 372 6.56 -15.13 7.45
CA THR A 372 7.67 -15.10 6.48
C THR A 372 7.49 -13.97 5.48
N ALA A 373 6.28 -13.84 4.91
CA ALA A 373 5.96 -12.78 3.96
C ALA A 373 6.11 -11.38 4.58
N SER A 374 5.58 -11.17 5.79
CA SER A 374 5.73 -9.92 6.55
C SER A 374 7.21 -9.56 6.78
N THR A 375 8.05 -10.55 7.11
CA THR A 375 9.48 -10.31 7.30
C THR A 375 10.17 -9.91 5.99
N MET A 376 9.84 -10.56 4.87
CA MET A 376 10.36 -10.21 3.54
C MET A 376 9.92 -8.80 3.13
N GLN A 377 8.66 -8.44 3.35
CA GLN A 377 8.16 -7.09 3.07
C GLN A 377 8.89 -6.02 3.89
N SER A 378 9.06 -6.27 5.20
CA SER A 378 9.82 -5.37 6.08
C SER A 378 11.27 -5.23 5.62
N PHE A 379 11.92 -6.33 5.21
CA PHE A 379 13.26 -6.27 4.64
C PHE A 379 13.31 -5.39 3.38
N CYS A 380 12.44 -5.66 2.41
CA CYS A 380 12.39 -4.90 1.16
C CYS A 380 12.12 -3.42 1.43
N HIS A 381 11.14 -3.08 2.26
CA HIS A 381 10.86 -1.69 2.62
C HIS A 381 12.04 -1.00 3.29
N PHE A 382 12.67 -1.63 4.29
CA PHE A 382 13.80 -1.01 5.00
C PHE A 382 15.00 -0.74 4.09
N VAL A 383 15.33 -1.69 3.22
CA VAL A 383 16.44 -1.58 2.28
C VAL A 383 16.12 -0.54 1.21
N LEU A 384 14.99 -0.66 0.51
CA LEU A 384 14.64 0.21 -0.62
C LEU A 384 14.36 1.66 -0.21
N SER A 385 13.86 1.90 1.01
CA SER A 385 13.66 3.26 1.54
C SER A 385 14.96 3.95 1.97
N ARG A 386 16.11 3.26 1.95
CA ARG A 386 17.41 3.77 2.41
C ARG A 386 18.47 3.59 1.31
N PRO A 387 18.72 4.62 0.47
CA PRO A 387 19.64 4.51 -0.66
C PRO A 387 21.04 3.98 -0.31
N GLN A 388 21.59 4.36 0.85
CA GLN A 388 22.91 3.91 1.30
C GLN A 388 22.94 2.41 1.62
N VAL A 389 21.90 1.90 2.28
CA VAL A 389 21.77 0.47 2.60
C VAL A 389 21.53 -0.32 1.31
N HIS A 390 20.64 0.17 0.44
CA HIS A 390 20.34 -0.46 -0.83
C HIS A 390 21.60 -0.59 -1.70
N ALA A 391 22.35 0.51 -1.89
CA ALA A 391 23.57 0.52 -2.69
C ALA A 391 24.62 -0.46 -2.16
N ARG A 392 24.85 -0.48 -0.85
CA ARG A 392 25.83 -1.38 -0.22
C ARG A 392 25.42 -2.86 -0.28
N LEU A 393 24.13 -3.16 -0.10
CA LEU A 393 23.62 -4.52 -0.28
C LEU A 393 23.79 -4.98 -1.72
N LYS A 394 23.48 -4.10 -2.67
CA LYS A 394 23.61 -4.41 -4.09
C LYS A 394 25.06 -4.68 -4.49
N GLU A 395 25.99 -3.84 -4.02
CA GLU A 395 27.43 -4.03 -4.20
C GLU A 395 27.89 -5.43 -3.73
N GLU A 396 27.52 -5.85 -2.51
CA GLU A 396 27.89 -7.17 -2.00
C GLU A 396 27.33 -8.33 -2.84
N ILE A 397 26.06 -8.23 -3.25
CA ILE A 397 25.38 -9.24 -4.08
C ILE A 397 26.02 -9.33 -5.47
N ASP A 398 26.34 -8.19 -6.08
CA ASP A 398 26.96 -8.12 -7.41
C ASP A 398 28.38 -8.67 -7.40
N GLU A 399 29.19 -8.31 -6.40
CA GLU A 399 30.53 -8.88 -6.21
C GLU A 399 30.49 -10.40 -6.00
N ALA A 400 29.48 -10.90 -5.29
CA ALA A 400 29.30 -12.33 -5.09
C ALA A 400 28.88 -13.04 -6.39
N SER A 401 27.98 -12.44 -7.16
CA SER A 401 27.51 -12.98 -8.43
C SER A 401 28.61 -12.98 -9.50
N GLN A 402 29.30 -11.85 -9.70
CA GLN A 402 30.39 -11.72 -10.66
C GLN A 402 31.59 -12.60 -10.31
N GLY A 403 31.85 -12.78 -9.01
CA GLY A 403 32.89 -13.67 -8.50
C GLY A 403 32.53 -15.16 -8.52
N GLY A 404 31.36 -15.55 -9.02
CA GLY A 404 30.90 -16.94 -9.05
C GLY A 404 30.65 -17.57 -7.68
N ARG A 405 30.47 -16.74 -6.63
CA ARG A 405 30.18 -17.17 -5.25
C ARG A 405 28.69 -17.28 -4.96
N LEU A 406 27.83 -16.78 -5.85
CA LEU A 406 26.38 -16.83 -5.75
C LEU A 406 25.80 -17.48 -7.01
N SER A 407 25.17 -18.64 -6.85
CA SER A 407 24.58 -19.41 -7.95
C SER A 407 23.31 -18.76 -8.50
N ALA A 408 22.94 -19.12 -9.74
CA ALA A 408 21.71 -18.63 -10.39
C ALA A 408 20.46 -18.83 -9.51
N MET A 409 20.31 -20.01 -8.89
CA MET A 409 19.43 -20.18 -7.73
C MET A 409 20.31 -20.16 -6.47
N PRO A 410 20.24 -19.12 -5.62
CA PRO A 410 21.09 -19.00 -4.46
C PRO A 410 21.01 -20.23 -3.55
N GLN A 411 22.15 -20.78 -3.16
CA GLN A 411 22.23 -21.93 -2.24
C GLN A 411 22.48 -21.47 -0.80
N TRP A 412 22.03 -22.28 0.17
CA TRP A 412 22.08 -21.91 1.60
C TRP A 412 23.48 -21.48 2.07
N ASN A 413 24.53 -22.23 1.70
CA ASN A 413 25.91 -21.92 2.09
C ASN A 413 26.44 -20.63 1.43
N GLU A 414 26.01 -20.31 0.22
CA GLU A 414 26.41 -19.10 -0.52
C GLU A 414 25.85 -17.85 0.15
N VAL A 415 24.55 -17.87 0.46
CA VAL A 415 23.85 -16.71 1.05
C VAL A 415 24.23 -16.46 2.51
N GLN A 416 24.62 -17.50 3.24
CA GLN A 416 25.20 -17.34 4.58
C GLN A 416 26.58 -16.67 4.54
N ALA A 417 27.27 -16.68 3.40
CA ALA A 417 28.56 -16.03 3.21
C ALA A 417 28.44 -14.55 2.75
N LEU A 418 27.23 -13.98 2.75
CA LEU A 418 26.95 -12.57 2.44
C LEU A 418 26.72 -11.76 3.76
N PRO A 419 27.78 -11.26 4.41
CA PRO A 419 27.67 -10.69 5.76
C PRO A 419 26.76 -9.47 5.85
N TYR A 420 26.75 -8.58 4.85
CA TYR A 420 25.89 -7.39 4.86
C TYR A 420 24.43 -7.76 4.63
N PHE A 421 24.11 -8.67 3.71
CA PHE A 421 22.78 -9.25 3.56
C PHE A 421 22.27 -9.88 4.87
N GLN A 422 23.11 -10.70 5.54
CA GLN A 422 22.75 -11.29 6.83
C GLN A 422 22.47 -10.20 7.88
N ALA A 423 23.26 -9.13 7.89
CA ALA A 423 23.06 -7.99 8.79
C ALA A 423 21.73 -7.25 8.50
N CYS A 424 21.40 -7.01 7.24
CA CYS A 424 20.15 -6.39 6.82
C CYS A 424 18.93 -7.23 7.24
N LEU A 425 18.99 -8.55 7.04
CA LEU A 425 17.91 -9.47 7.42
C LEU A 425 17.74 -9.56 8.94
N LYS A 426 18.84 -9.64 9.69
CA LYS A 426 18.82 -9.59 11.17
C LYS A 426 18.22 -8.28 11.68
N GLU A 427 18.62 -7.15 11.10
CA GLU A 427 18.11 -5.83 11.51
C GLU A 427 16.62 -5.65 11.18
N ALA A 428 16.15 -6.20 10.06
CA ALA A 428 14.72 -6.20 9.72
C ALA A 428 13.91 -6.99 10.75
N MET A 429 14.32 -8.23 11.05
CA MET A 429 13.70 -9.06 12.09
C MET A 429 13.80 -8.44 13.50
N ARG A 430 14.82 -7.62 13.75
CA ARG A 430 14.98 -6.93 15.04
C ARG A 430 13.94 -5.82 15.19
N LEU A 431 13.84 -4.93 14.20
CA LEU A 431 12.97 -3.75 14.29
C LEU A 431 11.50 -4.02 14.02
N ARG A 432 11.22 -4.93 13.08
CA ARG A 432 9.86 -5.37 12.73
C ARG A 432 9.76 -6.90 12.80
N PRO A 433 9.83 -7.49 14.02
CA PRO A 433 9.59 -8.92 14.16
C PRO A 433 8.14 -9.23 13.76
N ALA A 434 7.93 -10.33 13.03
CA ALA A 434 6.61 -10.66 12.49
C ALA A 434 5.52 -10.81 13.55
N VAL A 435 5.84 -11.28 14.77
CA VAL A 435 4.88 -11.39 15.88
C VAL A 435 4.81 -10.04 16.60
N GLY A 436 3.63 -9.41 16.61
CA GLY A 436 3.38 -8.14 17.29
C GLY A 436 2.82 -8.28 18.71
N LEU A 437 2.13 -9.40 19.00
CA LEU A 437 1.55 -9.66 20.32
C LEU A 437 2.55 -10.20 21.35
N ASN A 438 2.16 -10.08 22.62
CA ASN A 438 2.88 -10.67 23.74
C ASN A 438 2.84 -12.22 23.70
N ILE A 439 4.01 -12.83 23.81
CA ILE A 439 4.15 -14.25 24.14
C ILE A 439 4.14 -14.36 25.67
N THR A 440 3.12 -15.01 26.23
CA THR A 440 2.87 -15.00 27.68
C THR A 440 3.28 -16.30 28.37
N ARG A 441 3.83 -16.20 29.58
CA ARG A 441 4.21 -17.35 30.43
C ARG A 441 3.60 -17.21 31.81
N LEU A 442 3.28 -18.33 32.45
CA LEU A 442 2.89 -18.40 33.84
C LEU A 442 4.14 -18.66 34.69
N THR A 443 4.30 -17.90 35.77
CA THR A 443 5.31 -18.18 36.80
C THR A 443 5.05 -19.55 37.45
N PRO A 444 6.11 -20.26 37.89
CA PRO A 444 5.98 -21.50 38.65
C PRO A 444 5.11 -21.30 39.92
N PRO A 445 4.49 -22.36 40.47
CA PRO A 445 3.68 -22.24 41.68
C PRO A 445 4.39 -21.60 42.89
N GLY A 446 5.71 -21.80 43.01
CA GLY A 446 6.55 -21.20 44.07
C GLY A 446 6.95 -19.74 43.82
N GLY A 447 6.54 -19.14 42.69
CA GLY A 447 7.05 -17.86 42.23
C GLY A 447 8.39 -17.98 41.51
N ALA A 448 8.95 -16.84 41.07
CA ALA A 448 10.26 -16.76 40.46
C ALA A 448 10.86 -15.36 40.64
N GLU A 449 12.20 -15.30 40.72
CA GLU A 449 12.93 -14.04 40.63
C GLU A 449 13.06 -13.65 39.15
N ILE A 450 12.65 -12.43 38.81
CA ILE A 450 12.75 -11.86 37.46
C ILE A 450 13.29 -10.43 37.59
N ASP A 451 14.41 -10.15 36.93
CA ASP A 451 15.07 -8.83 36.96
C ASP A 451 15.38 -8.33 38.39
N GLY A 452 15.75 -9.25 39.28
CA GLY A 452 16.03 -8.98 40.70
C GLY A 452 14.79 -8.75 41.58
N GLN A 453 13.58 -9.02 41.06
CA GLN A 453 12.33 -8.88 41.79
C GLN A 453 11.65 -10.23 41.99
N GLN A 454 11.16 -10.50 43.20
CA GLN A 454 10.44 -11.73 43.50
C GLN A 454 8.99 -11.63 43.05
N ILE A 455 8.61 -12.43 42.06
CA ILE A 455 7.27 -12.47 41.49
C ILE A 455 6.51 -13.68 42.06
N PRO A 456 5.28 -13.49 42.61
CA PRO A 456 4.47 -14.59 43.11
C PRO A 456 4.09 -15.61 42.04
N GLY A 457 3.83 -16.85 42.46
CA GLY A 457 3.36 -17.90 41.56
C GLY A 457 1.98 -17.64 40.98
N GLY A 458 1.73 -18.11 39.76
CA GLY A 458 0.47 -17.90 39.04
C GLY A 458 0.31 -16.51 38.41
N VAL A 459 1.34 -15.67 38.46
CA VAL A 459 1.42 -14.40 37.72
C VAL A 459 1.80 -14.67 36.26
N ARG A 460 1.15 -13.94 35.33
CA ARG A 460 1.48 -13.96 33.91
C ARG A 460 2.60 -12.97 33.59
N ILE A 461 3.53 -13.41 32.75
CA ILE A 461 4.69 -12.66 32.29
C ILE A 461 4.59 -12.54 30.77
N ALA A 462 4.47 -11.32 30.28
CA ALA A 462 4.31 -10.97 28.88
C ALA A 462 5.66 -10.53 28.29
N LEU A 463 6.04 -11.17 27.18
CA LEU A 463 7.26 -10.91 26.44
C LEU A 463 6.88 -10.40 25.04
N ASN A 464 7.30 -9.19 24.70
CA ASN A 464 7.06 -8.62 23.36
C ASN A 464 8.40 -8.33 22.68
N ALA A 465 8.68 -8.99 21.56
CA ALA A 465 9.90 -8.78 20.80
C ALA A 465 10.05 -7.33 20.33
N TRP A 466 8.96 -6.63 20.00
CA TRP A 466 8.98 -5.22 19.61
C TRP A 466 9.51 -4.31 20.71
N VAL A 467 9.23 -4.64 21.97
CA VAL A 467 9.76 -3.92 23.15
C VAL A 467 11.20 -4.36 23.42
N LEU A 468 11.43 -5.66 23.55
CA LEU A 468 12.73 -6.22 23.93
C LEU A 468 13.84 -5.83 22.96
N HIS A 469 13.55 -5.79 21.66
CA HIS A 469 14.51 -5.46 20.62
C HIS A 469 14.87 -3.98 20.53
N ARG A 470 14.17 -3.11 21.27
CA ARG A 470 14.44 -1.66 21.36
C ARG A 470 15.19 -1.27 22.65
N ASN A 471 15.61 -2.26 23.44
CA ASN A 471 16.40 -2.02 24.65
C ASN A 471 17.79 -1.45 24.30
N GLU A 472 18.05 -0.23 24.76
CA GLU A 472 19.27 0.52 24.43
C GLU A 472 20.53 -0.04 25.11
N ASP A 473 20.41 -0.77 26.22
CA ASP A 473 21.55 -1.41 26.88
C ASP A 473 22.14 -2.55 26.03
N VAL A 474 21.28 -3.24 25.27
CA VAL A 474 21.68 -4.37 24.40
C VAL A 474 22.01 -3.90 22.99
N PHE A 475 21.15 -3.06 22.41
CA PHE A 475 21.25 -2.68 21.00
C PHE A 475 21.85 -1.30 20.77
N GLY A 476 22.24 -0.58 21.83
CA GLY A 476 22.83 0.76 21.75
C GLY A 476 21.80 1.89 21.74
N PRO A 477 22.26 3.16 21.85
CA PRO A 477 21.38 4.33 21.93
C PRO A 477 20.57 4.58 20.65
N ASP A 478 20.99 3.99 19.53
CA ASP A 478 20.31 4.03 18.25
C ASP A 478 19.41 2.80 18.01
N ALA A 479 18.98 2.09 19.08
CA ALA A 479 18.19 0.86 18.98
C ALA A 479 16.87 1.02 18.19
N LYS A 480 16.35 2.24 18.00
CA LYS A 480 15.14 2.49 17.20
C LYS A 480 15.42 2.69 15.70
N VAL A 481 16.69 2.82 15.32
CA VAL A 481 17.14 3.10 13.95
C VAL A 481 17.50 1.80 13.24
N TYR A 482 17.06 1.66 11.98
CA TYR A 482 17.47 0.57 11.11
C TYR A 482 18.91 0.80 10.65
N LYS A 483 19.85 0.06 11.26
CA LYS A 483 21.29 0.18 11.01
C LYS A 483 21.93 -1.21 10.93
N PRO A 484 21.98 -1.84 9.74
CA PRO A 484 22.61 -3.15 9.56
C PRO A 484 24.07 -3.21 10.05
N GLU A 485 24.81 -2.10 9.94
CA GLU A 485 26.22 -2.00 10.33
C GLU A 485 26.48 -2.46 11.77
N ARG A 486 25.51 -2.34 12.69
CA ARG A 486 25.67 -2.75 14.09
C ARG A 486 26.08 -4.21 14.26
N TRP A 487 25.70 -5.06 13.30
CA TRP A 487 26.01 -6.49 13.32
C TRP A 487 27.43 -6.80 12.83
N LEU A 488 28.12 -5.82 12.25
CA LEU A 488 29.43 -5.97 11.62
C LEU A 488 30.55 -5.21 12.35
N GLU A 489 30.21 -4.26 13.23
CA GLU A 489 31.19 -3.45 13.97
C GLU A 489 32.05 -4.27 14.93
N ASP A 490 31.45 -5.17 15.72
CA ASP A 490 32.14 -5.98 16.74
C ASP A 490 31.49 -7.37 16.86
N ALA A 491 32.28 -8.42 16.68
CA ALA A 491 31.79 -9.80 16.65
C ALA A 491 31.25 -10.30 18.01
N GLU A 492 31.82 -9.86 19.13
CA GLU A 492 31.35 -10.27 20.46
C GLU A 492 30.08 -9.53 20.86
N LYS A 493 29.97 -8.24 20.51
CA LYS A 493 28.71 -7.48 20.64
C LYS A 493 27.62 -8.06 19.75
N ALA A 494 27.93 -8.41 18.49
CA ALA A 494 26.97 -9.04 17.59
C ALA A 494 26.43 -10.36 18.17
N LYS A 495 27.29 -11.24 18.69
CA LYS A 495 26.86 -12.46 19.39
C LYS A 495 26.04 -12.17 20.65
N ALA A 496 26.34 -11.11 21.37
CA ALA A 496 25.54 -10.69 22.53
C ALA A 496 24.14 -10.25 22.12
N MET A 497 24.01 -9.42 21.07
CA MET A 497 22.73 -9.00 20.49
C MET A 497 21.93 -10.18 19.93
N GLU A 498 22.57 -11.12 19.22
CA GLU A 498 21.92 -12.32 18.67
C GLU A 498 21.27 -13.19 19.76
N ARG A 499 21.90 -13.28 20.94
CA ARG A 499 21.33 -14.00 22.09
C ARG A 499 20.09 -13.33 22.67
N CYS A 500 19.83 -12.08 22.30
CA CYS A 500 18.71 -11.25 22.73
C CYS A 500 17.68 -11.01 21.60
N MET A 501 17.73 -11.83 20.54
CA MET A 501 16.77 -11.85 19.45
C MET A 501 15.65 -12.88 19.74
N PHE A 502 14.40 -12.41 19.80
CA PHE A 502 13.21 -13.15 20.21
C PHE A 502 12.12 -13.23 19.13
N GLN A 503 12.43 -12.88 17.88
CA GLN A 503 11.49 -12.99 16.75
C GLN A 503 10.99 -14.43 16.52
N PHE A 504 11.77 -15.43 16.95
CA PHE A 504 11.39 -16.85 16.92
C PHE A 504 11.03 -17.41 18.31
N GLY A 505 10.86 -16.56 19.34
CA GLY A 505 10.70 -16.98 20.72
C GLY A 505 12.00 -17.53 21.33
N GLY A 506 11.89 -18.51 22.24
CA GLY A 506 13.06 -19.06 22.93
C GLY A 506 12.78 -20.35 23.72
N GLY A 507 13.87 -21.05 24.07
CA GLY A 507 13.85 -22.25 24.91
C GLY A 507 13.11 -23.45 24.32
N SER A 508 12.38 -24.17 25.17
CA SER A 508 11.61 -25.36 24.78
C SER A 508 10.51 -25.03 23.76
N HIS A 509 10.07 -23.78 23.69
CA HIS A 509 9.05 -23.29 22.76
C HIS A 509 9.60 -22.41 21.63
N LEU A 510 10.90 -22.51 21.33
CA LEU A 510 11.46 -21.90 20.11
C LEU A 510 10.65 -22.35 18.88
N CYS A 511 10.34 -21.40 17.98
CA CYS A 511 9.60 -21.62 16.75
C CYS A 511 10.17 -22.82 15.98
N ILE A 512 9.30 -23.80 15.68
CA ILE A 512 9.69 -25.02 14.96
C ILE A 512 9.99 -24.74 13.48
N GLY A 513 9.26 -23.79 12.88
CA GLY A 513 9.44 -23.37 11.48
C GLY A 513 10.65 -22.46 11.21
N LYS A 514 11.45 -22.13 12.23
CA LYS A 514 12.59 -21.19 12.10
C LYS A 514 13.50 -21.50 10.90
N ASN A 515 13.86 -22.77 10.72
CA ASN A 515 14.80 -23.16 9.66
C ASN A 515 14.18 -23.00 8.27
N LEU A 516 12.89 -23.28 8.12
CA LEU A 516 12.16 -23.12 6.87
C LEU A 516 12.06 -21.64 6.49
N ALA A 517 11.57 -20.80 7.41
CA ALA A 517 11.46 -19.36 7.19
C ALA A 517 12.82 -18.73 6.84
N LEU A 518 13.89 -19.11 7.56
CA LEU A 518 15.23 -18.63 7.23
C LEU A 518 15.67 -19.12 5.85
N LEU A 519 15.45 -20.38 5.49
CA LEU A 519 15.81 -20.92 4.18
C LEU A 519 15.11 -20.15 3.04
N GLU A 520 13.80 -19.93 3.15
CA GLU A 520 13.01 -19.17 2.19
C GLU A 520 13.53 -17.73 2.01
N MET A 521 13.61 -16.97 3.10
CA MET A 521 14.06 -15.57 3.05
C MET A 521 15.48 -15.43 2.54
N ASN A 522 16.38 -16.34 2.96
CA ASN A 522 17.79 -16.28 2.58
C ASN A 522 18.02 -16.64 1.12
N LYS A 523 17.19 -17.48 0.50
CA LYS A 523 17.31 -17.79 -0.93
C LYS A 523 16.63 -16.74 -1.80
N LEU A 524 15.39 -16.37 -1.44
CA LEU A 524 14.57 -15.49 -2.28
C LEU A 524 15.08 -14.04 -2.29
N LEU A 525 15.41 -13.45 -1.13
CA LEU A 525 15.75 -12.02 -1.10
C LEU A 525 17.01 -11.69 -1.92
N PRO A 526 18.14 -12.42 -1.83
CA PRO A 526 19.30 -12.18 -2.68
C PRO A 526 19.00 -12.43 -4.16
N LEU A 527 18.14 -13.41 -4.48
CA LEU A 527 17.67 -13.65 -5.85
C LEU A 527 16.98 -12.41 -6.42
N LEU A 528 16.00 -11.86 -5.70
CA LEU A 528 15.24 -10.69 -6.14
C LEU A 528 16.13 -9.44 -6.30
N PHE A 529 16.99 -9.13 -5.32
CA PHE A 529 17.89 -7.98 -5.38
C PHE A 529 19.04 -8.15 -6.39
N ARG A 530 19.33 -9.38 -6.82
CA ARG A 530 20.28 -9.62 -7.91
C ARG A 530 19.63 -9.37 -9.27
N ASP A 531 18.44 -9.94 -9.48
CA ASP A 531 17.81 -10.06 -10.79
C ASP A 531 16.92 -8.85 -11.16
N PHE A 532 16.43 -8.12 -10.15
CA PHE A 532 15.58 -6.95 -10.34
C PHE A 532 16.18 -5.71 -9.70
N GLU A 533 16.26 -4.61 -10.46
CA GLU A 533 16.39 -3.28 -9.86
C GLU A 533 15.00 -2.78 -9.48
N MET A 534 14.75 -2.78 -8.18
CA MET A 534 13.48 -2.38 -7.58
C MET A 534 13.60 -0.99 -6.98
N GLU A 535 12.59 -0.15 -7.20
CA GLU A 535 12.41 1.12 -6.49
C GLU A 535 11.00 1.22 -5.92
N LEU A 536 10.84 1.83 -4.74
CA LEU A 536 9.51 2.11 -4.17
C LEU A 536 8.79 3.13 -5.05
N VAL A 537 7.54 2.85 -5.41
CA VAL A 537 6.68 3.78 -6.18
C VAL A 537 6.39 5.05 -5.37
N HIS A 538 6.28 4.90 -4.05
CA HIS A 538 6.03 5.98 -3.11
C HIS A 538 7.17 6.10 -2.08
N PRO A 539 8.35 6.63 -2.45
CA PRO A 539 9.45 6.83 -1.52
C PRO A 539 9.04 7.73 -0.36
N GLY A 540 9.34 7.32 0.87
CA GLY A 540 9.02 8.07 2.08
C GLY A 540 7.68 7.70 2.73
N THR A 541 6.86 6.87 2.09
CA THR A 541 5.64 6.32 2.68
C THR A 541 5.97 5.07 3.52
N GLU A 542 5.39 4.99 4.72
CA GLU A 542 5.45 3.79 5.56
C GLU A 542 4.47 2.73 5.08
N LEU A 543 4.80 1.44 5.25
CA LEU A 543 3.88 0.35 4.91
C LEU A 543 2.60 0.43 5.75
N LYS A 544 1.47 0.14 5.11
CA LYS A 544 0.22 -0.08 5.84
C LYS A 544 0.34 -1.40 6.59
N TYR A 545 -0.17 -1.44 7.82
CA TYR A 545 -0.17 -2.66 8.61
C TYR A 545 -1.20 -2.61 9.72
N HIS A 546 -1.61 -3.79 10.17
CA HIS A 546 -2.30 -4.02 11.42
C HIS A 546 -1.65 -5.18 12.18
N SER A 547 -1.72 -5.13 13.50
CA SER A 547 -1.19 -6.14 14.39
C SER A 547 -2.24 -6.71 15.31
N THR A 548 -2.59 -7.96 15.08
CA THR A 548 -3.59 -8.71 15.85
C THR A 548 -3.00 -9.97 16.45
N PHE A 549 -2.08 -10.65 15.75
CA PHE A 549 -1.10 -11.56 16.34
C PHE A 549 0.24 -11.40 15.62
N PHE A 550 0.24 -11.63 14.30
CA PHE A 550 1.29 -11.17 13.42
C PHE A 550 1.05 -9.71 13.03
N VAL A 551 2.09 -9.07 12.52
CA VAL A 551 2.03 -7.76 11.87
C VAL A 551 1.88 -8.00 10.37
N VAL A 552 0.65 -7.92 9.88
CA VAL A 552 0.34 -8.12 8.45
C VAL A 552 0.53 -6.77 7.75
N GLN A 553 1.28 -6.77 6.65
CA GLN A 553 1.69 -5.57 5.92
C GLN A 553 1.12 -5.56 4.49
N SER A 554 0.85 -4.37 3.96
CA SER A 554 0.38 -4.15 2.58
C SER A 554 0.87 -2.82 2.00
N GLY A 555 0.78 -2.69 0.67
CA GLY A 555 1.17 -1.48 -0.06
C GLY A 555 2.67 -1.36 -0.31
N LEU A 556 3.36 -2.49 -0.52
CA LEU A 556 4.76 -2.50 -0.94
C LEU A 556 4.82 -2.43 -2.47
N GLU A 557 4.46 -1.28 -3.02
CA GLU A 557 4.47 -1.07 -4.46
C GLU A 557 5.88 -0.75 -4.95
N THR A 558 6.35 -1.55 -5.91
CA THR A 558 7.68 -1.41 -6.53
C THR A 558 7.57 -1.24 -8.03
N SER A 559 8.48 -0.45 -8.60
CA SER A 559 8.63 -0.30 -10.05
C SER A 559 9.87 -1.03 -10.57
N PHE A 560 9.79 -1.52 -11.81
CA PHE A 560 10.88 -2.25 -12.49
C PHE A 560 11.42 -1.54 -13.74
N LEU A 561 11.43 -0.19 -13.74
CA LEU A 561 11.84 0.60 -14.90
C LEU A 561 13.22 0.18 -15.45
N GLU A 562 14.19 -0.13 -14.60
CA GLU A 562 15.50 -0.58 -15.04
C GLU A 562 15.51 -1.96 -15.71
N TYR A 563 14.67 -2.89 -15.26
CA TYR A 563 14.51 -4.18 -15.96
C TYR A 563 13.95 -3.96 -17.37
N ALA A 564 12.93 -3.12 -17.50
CA ALA A 564 12.37 -2.73 -18.81
C ALA A 564 13.40 -1.98 -19.69
N MET A 565 14.32 -1.21 -19.09
CA MET A 565 15.44 -0.60 -19.80
C MET A 565 16.49 -1.62 -20.23
N LYS A 566 16.84 -2.60 -19.38
CA LYS A 566 17.81 -3.67 -19.70
C LYS A 566 17.29 -4.63 -20.77
N SER A 567 15.99 -4.90 -20.79
CA SER A 567 15.35 -5.78 -21.77
C SER A 567 15.06 -5.10 -23.11
N SER A 568 15.14 -3.77 -23.17
CA SER A 568 14.98 -2.98 -24.40
C SER A 568 16.32 -2.48 -24.95
N SER A 569 16.34 -2.11 -26.23
CA SER A 569 17.49 -1.41 -26.83
C SER A 569 17.49 0.09 -26.55
N LEU A 570 16.50 0.59 -25.79
CA LEU A 570 16.31 2.00 -25.47
C LEU A 570 17.20 2.41 -24.31
N LYS A 571 17.91 3.53 -24.47
CA LYS A 571 18.67 4.16 -23.39
C LYS A 571 17.91 5.37 -22.87
N VAL A 572 17.39 5.27 -21.66
CA VAL A 572 16.71 6.36 -20.95
C VAL A 572 17.66 7.00 -19.96
N TYR A 573 17.74 8.33 -19.95
CA TYR A 573 18.53 9.09 -18.98
C TYR A 573 17.56 9.87 -18.08
N PRO A 574 17.11 9.30 -16.95
CA PRO A 574 16.18 9.99 -16.05
C PRO A 574 16.86 11.19 -15.39
N ARG A 575 16.07 12.21 -15.04
CA ARG A 575 16.56 13.44 -14.37
C ARG A 575 17.70 14.14 -15.16
N ALA A 576 17.67 13.99 -16.48
CA ALA A 576 18.67 14.56 -17.38
C ALA A 576 18.03 15.71 -18.17
N PHE A 577 18.41 16.94 -17.83
CA PHE A 577 17.87 18.17 -18.40
C PHE A 577 18.69 18.60 -19.61
N THR A 578 18.10 18.55 -20.80
CA THR A 578 18.74 18.99 -22.05
C THR A 578 18.93 20.51 -22.03
N ARG A 579 20.16 20.98 -22.24
CA ARG A 579 20.52 22.41 -22.22
C ARG A 579 20.60 23.01 -23.62
N GLN A 580 21.12 22.27 -24.60
CA GLN A 580 21.33 22.78 -25.95
C GLN A 580 21.44 21.66 -27.00
N ILE A 581 21.05 21.93 -28.23
CA ILE A 581 21.33 21.11 -29.43
C ILE A 581 22.66 21.56 -30.04
N ILE A 582 23.50 20.60 -30.40
CA ILE A 582 24.83 20.85 -30.98
C ILE A 582 24.76 20.74 -32.50
N PHE A 583 25.21 21.78 -33.20
CA PHE A 583 25.30 21.81 -34.65
C PHE A 583 26.74 21.82 -35.16
N ASP A 584 27.00 21.15 -36.27
CA ASP A 584 28.26 21.26 -37.00
C ASP A 584 28.29 22.48 -37.95
N ALA A 585 29.42 22.69 -38.63
CA ALA A 585 29.59 23.78 -39.61
C ALA A 585 28.61 23.71 -40.80
N ASN A 586 28.05 22.53 -41.08
CA ASN A 586 27.07 22.29 -42.15
C ASN A 586 25.61 22.40 -41.64
N LYS A 587 25.40 22.90 -40.41
CA LYS A 587 24.09 23.02 -39.75
C LYS A 587 23.41 21.66 -39.54
N THR A 588 24.18 20.61 -39.34
CA THR A 588 23.69 19.28 -38.98
C THR A 588 23.62 19.16 -37.46
N ALA A 589 22.47 18.77 -36.92
CA ALA A 589 22.36 18.42 -35.51
C ALA A 589 23.14 17.13 -35.25
N THR A 590 24.14 17.20 -34.37
CA THR A 590 25.10 16.11 -34.09
C THR A 590 24.98 15.57 -32.67
N GLY A 591 24.16 16.20 -31.81
CA GLY A 591 23.97 15.78 -30.44
C GLY A 591 23.31 16.84 -29.58
N ILE A 592 23.32 16.61 -28.27
CA ILE A 592 22.79 17.53 -27.26
C ILE A 592 23.74 17.64 -26.07
N THR A 593 23.75 18.79 -25.40
CA THR A 593 24.33 18.96 -24.07
C THR A 593 23.26 18.70 -23.01
N VAL A 594 23.63 17.99 -21.96
CA VAL A 594 22.71 17.50 -20.93
C VAL A 594 23.31 17.76 -19.56
N GLN A 595 22.46 18.16 -18.62
CA GLN A 595 22.80 18.22 -17.20
C GLN A 595 21.99 17.19 -16.42
N ALA A 596 22.67 16.30 -15.70
CA ALA A 596 22.05 15.40 -14.73
C ALA A 596 22.65 15.66 -13.35
N GLY A 597 21.87 16.27 -12.45
CA GLY A 597 22.35 16.72 -11.15
C GLY A 597 23.46 17.79 -11.30
N GLN A 598 24.66 17.50 -10.77
CA GLN A 598 25.82 18.37 -10.90
C GLN A 598 26.70 18.04 -12.12
N THR A 599 26.37 16.99 -12.88
CA THR A 599 27.19 16.52 -13.98
C THR A 599 26.67 17.04 -15.31
N ASN A 600 27.56 17.61 -16.12
CA ASN A 600 27.27 18.01 -17.49
C ASN A 600 27.97 17.05 -18.46
N PHE A 601 27.25 16.57 -19.47
CA PHE A 601 27.81 15.70 -20.50
C PHE A 601 27.12 15.91 -21.86
N THR A 602 27.73 15.36 -22.90
CA THR A 602 27.22 15.45 -24.28
C THR A 602 26.79 14.08 -24.78
N LEU A 603 25.60 14.02 -25.38
CA LEU A 603 25.11 12.85 -26.10
C LEU A 603 25.18 13.11 -27.60
N ASN A 604 26.07 12.38 -28.29
CA ASN A 604 26.22 12.49 -29.74
C ASN A 604 25.18 11.62 -30.48
N ALA A 605 24.45 12.23 -31.41
CA ALA A 605 23.50 11.58 -32.29
C ALA A 605 24.19 11.16 -33.60
N ARG A 606 24.18 9.85 -33.90
CA ARG A 606 24.72 9.33 -35.18
C ARG A 606 23.78 9.48 -36.36
N LYS A 607 22.49 9.67 -36.10
CA LYS A 607 21.44 9.67 -37.13
C LYS A 607 20.64 10.96 -37.09
N GLU A 608 19.91 11.19 -36.01
CA GLU A 608 18.95 12.29 -35.92
C GLU A 608 18.67 12.65 -34.46
N VAL A 609 18.39 13.93 -34.21
CA VAL A 609 17.85 14.44 -32.95
C VAL A 609 16.35 14.68 -33.15
N ILE A 610 15.52 14.15 -32.25
CA ILE A 610 14.07 14.33 -32.28
C ILE A 610 13.68 15.06 -30.99
N LEU A 611 13.02 16.21 -31.16
CA LEU A 611 12.59 17.05 -30.06
C LEU A 611 11.11 16.81 -29.77
N SER A 612 10.80 16.43 -28.53
CA SER A 612 9.45 16.19 -28.03
C SER A 612 9.28 16.83 -26.64
N ALA A 613 9.57 18.12 -26.54
CA ALA A 613 9.53 18.89 -25.30
C ALA A 613 8.23 19.73 -25.17
N GLY A 614 7.25 19.50 -26.03
CA GLY A 614 5.94 20.15 -25.97
C GLY A 614 5.94 21.59 -26.50
N ALA A 615 4.77 22.23 -26.45
CA ALA A 615 4.53 23.52 -27.09
C ALA A 615 5.42 24.67 -26.57
N PHE A 616 5.98 24.56 -25.37
CA PHE A 616 6.78 25.64 -24.79
C PHE A 616 8.28 25.38 -24.84
N GLN A 617 8.72 24.19 -24.44
CA GLN A 617 10.16 23.92 -24.29
C GLN A 617 10.81 23.54 -25.61
N SER A 618 10.06 23.03 -26.59
CA SER A 618 10.60 22.76 -27.93
C SER A 618 11.09 24.04 -28.64
N PRO A 619 10.26 25.08 -28.82
CA PRO A 619 10.73 26.35 -29.39
C PRO A 619 11.78 27.04 -28.51
N GLN A 620 11.69 26.94 -27.18
CA GLN A 620 12.74 27.44 -26.28
C GLN A 620 14.09 26.79 -26.56
N LEU A 621 14.12 25.45 -26.64
CA LEU A 621 15.34 24.69 -26.89
C LEU A 621 15.92 24.98 -28.27
N LEU A 622 15.08 25.19 -29.30
CA LEU A 622 15.54 25.66 -30.61
C LEU A 622 16.23 27.03 -30.49
N MET A 623 15.60 28.00 -29.80
CA MET A 623 16.15 29.36 -29.66
C MET A 623 17.48 29.37 -28.90
N VAL A 624 17.59 28.72 -27.73
CA VAL A 624 18.86 28.65 -26.98
C VAL A 624 19.96 27.89 -27.74
N SER A 625 19.57 27.11 -28.75
CA SER A 625 20.49 26.38 -29.65
C SER A 625 20.79 27.12 -30.96
N GLY A 626 20.34 28.37 -31.10
CA GLY A 626 20.65 29.23 -32.26
C GLY A 626 19.71 29.07 -33.46
N VAL A 627 18.56 28.42 -33.31
CA VAL A 627 17.52 28.30 -34.34
C VAL A 627 16.28 29.09 -33.92
N GLY A 628 16.02 30.21 -34.56
CA GLY A 628 14.88 31.08 -34.21
C GLY A 628 14.94 32.50 -34.80
N PRO A 629 14.17 33.45 -34.27
CA PRO A 629 14.18 34.84 -34.73
C PRO A 629 15.54 35.52 -34.46
N GLU A 630 16.17 36.09 -35.49
CA GLU A 630 17.56 36.57 -35.40
C GLU A 630 17.73 37.71 -34.39
N ASN A 631 16.73 38.59 -34.26
CA ASN A 631 16.71 39.65 -33.26
C ASN A 631 16.73 39.10 -31.83
N THR A 632 15.94 38.06 -31.55
CA THR A 632 15.89 37.40 -30.23
C THR A 632 17.23 36.73 -29.91
N LEU A 633 17.81 36.01 -30.87
CA LEU A 633 19.10 35.35 -30.68
C LEU A 633 20.22 36.37 -30.39
N SER A 634 20.25 37.46 -31.16
CA SER A 634 21.24 38.53 -31.01
C SER A 634 21.13 39.23 -29.65
N GLN A 635 19.91 39.42 -29.13
CA GLN A 635 19.67 40.04 -27.82
C GLN A 635 20.37 39.28 -26.68
N TYR A 636 20.49 37.95 -26.78
CA TYR A 636 21.13 37.11 -25.76
C TYR A 636 22.52 36.60 -26.16
N ASN A 637 23.13 37.19 -27.19
CA ASN A 637 24.44 36.80 -27.73
C ASN A 637 24.51 35.32 -28.15
N ILE A 638 23.42 34.76 -28.66
CA ILE A 638 23.36 33.38 -29.17
C ILE A 638 23.72 33.39 -30.66
N PRO A 639 24.74 32.65 -31.10
CA PRO A 639 25.07 32.54 -32.52
C PRO A 639 23.90 32.01 -33.36
N CYS A 640 23.56 32.72 -34.43
CA CYS A 640 22.48 32.31 -35.33
C CYS A 640 22.92 31.14 -36.23
N VAL A 641 22.46 29.93 -35.92
CA VAL A 641 22.59 28.75 -36.79
C VAL A 641 21.64 28.89 -37.98
N LYS A 642 20.38 29.22 -37.70
CA LYS A 642 19.36 29.45 -38.73
C LYS A 642 18.30 30.43 -38.24
N HIS A 643 18.12 31.50 -39.00
CA HIS A 643 16.98 32.38 -38.85
C HIS A 643 15.69 31.66 -39.27
N LEU A 644 14.80 31.44 -38.31
CA LEU A 644 13.42 30.99 -38.48
C LEU A 644 12.51 31.89 -37.63
N PRO A 645 11.89 32.92 -38.22
CA PRO A 645 11.07 33.88 -37.46
C PRO A 645 9.81 33.23 -36.85
N GLY A 646 9.40 32.06 -37.34
CA GLY A 646 8.26 31.31 -36.81
C GLY A 646 8.48 30.59 -35.48
N VAL A 647 9.73 30.39 -35.03
CA VAL A 647 9.99 29.67 -33.76
C VAL A 647 9.45 30.46 -32.58
N GLY A 648 8.57 29.82 -31.81
CA GLY A 648 7.85 30.43 -30.68
C GLY A 648 6.66 31.30 -31.09
N GLN A 649 6.34 31.41 -32.38
CA GLN A 649 5.23 32.22 -32.89
C GLN A 649 4.03 31.36 -33.26
N ASN A 650 2.88 31.99 -33.56
CA ASN A 650 1.63 31.31 -33.92
C ASN A 650 1.17 30.32 -32.84
N MET A 651 1.36 30.66 -31.55
CA MET A 651 0.80 29.84 -30.49
C MET A 651 -0.72 29.87 -30.59
N GLN A 652 -1.31 28.70 -30.75
CA GLN A 652 -2.76 28.51 -30.74
C GLN A 652 -3.13 27.80 -29.45
N ASP A 653 -4.21 28.25 -28.82
CA ASP A 653 -4.74 27.68 -27.61
C ASP A 653 -6.25 27.94 -27.57
N GLN A 654 -6.99 27.13 -26.83
CA GLN A 654 -8.44 27.21 -26.72
C GLN A 654 -8.81 27.69 -25.31
N PRO A 655 -8.86 29.02 -25.06
CA PRO A 655 -9.15 29.52 -23.74
C PRO A 655 -10.61 29.21 -23.35
N PHE A 656 -10.84 29.03 -22.05
CA PHE A 656 -12.17 28.76 -21.52
C PHE A 656 -12.48 29.59 -20.28
N PHE A 657 -13.77 29.79 -20.03
CA PHE A 657 -14.34 30.46 -18.86
C PHE A 657 -15.66 29.76 -18.50
N GLY A 658 -16.22 30.01 -17.31
CA GLY A 658 -17.41 29.29 -16.84
C GLY A 658 -18.37 30.14 -16.00
N ILE A 659 -19.55 29.56 -15.77
CA ILE A 659 -20.60 30.09 -14.89
C ILE A 659 -20.91 29.04 -13.83
N ASP A 660 -20.87 29.44 -12.56
CA ASP A 660 -21.11 28.58 -11.41
C ASP A 660 -22.55 28.74 -10.87
N TYR A 661 -23.16 27.62 -10.54
CA TYR A 661 -24.43 27.54 -9.81
C TYR A 661 -24.28 26.65 -8.57
N ARG A 662 -25.03 26.98 -7.51
CA ARG A 662 -25.34 26.00 -6.47
C ARG A 662 -26.27 24.94 -7.05
N VAL A 663 -26.07 23.68 -6.70
CA VAL A 663 -26.86 22.56 -7.18
C VAL A 663 -27.29 21.61 -6.06
N ASN A 664 -28.38 20.86 -6.31
CA ASN A 664 -28.95 19.90 -5.37
C ASN A 664 -28.49 18.45 -5.60
N VAL A 665 -27.54 18.25 -6.50
CA VAL A 665 -26.92 16.95 -6.79
C VAL A 665 -25.57 16.84 -6.09
N GLU A 666 -25.09 15.61 -5.90
CA GLU A 666 -23.76 15.36 -5.34
C GLU A 666 -22.67 15.79 -6.34
N THR A 667 -21.67 16.53 -5.84
CA THR A 667 -20.58 17.10 -6.65
C THR A 667 -19.25 16.94 -5.91
N SER A 668 -18.13 17.27 -6.56
CA SER A 668 -16.80 17.28 -5.94
C SER A 668 -16.70 18.25 -4.75
N SER A 669 -17.60 19.24 -4.63
CA SER A 669 -17.71 20.09 -3.43
C SER A 669 -17.93 19.27 -2.15
N MET A 670 -18.56 18.08 -2.21
CA MET A 670 -18.68 17.18 -1.06
C MET A 670 -17.32 16.73 -0.52
N LEU A 671 -16.30 16.55 -1.38
CA LEU A 671 -14.95 16.16 -0.96
C LEU A 671 -14.25 17.25 -0.13
N VAL A 672 -14.75 18.48 -0.19
CA VAL A 672 -14.24 19.63 0.57
C VAL A 672 -15.15 19.92 1.77
N ASN A 673 -16.46 19.91 1.56
CA ASN A 673 -17.45 20.35 2.53
C ASN A 673 -17.87 19.26 3.54
N ASP A 674 -17.63 17.99 3.25
CA ASP A 674 -17.96 16.86 4.14
C ASP A 674 -16.72 15.99 4.41
N PRO A 675 -16.11 16.10 5.61
CA PRO A 675 -14.95 15.30 5.99
C PRO A 675 -15.22 13.78 6.00
N GLN A 676 -16.44 13.35 6.32
CA GLN A 676 -16.79 11.93 6.31
C GLN A 676 -16.90 11.43 4.88
N TYR A 677 -17.56 12.19 4.00
CA TYR A 677 -17.62 11.85 2.57
C TYR A 677 -16.22 11.80 1.95
N HIS A 678 -15.35 12.74 2.33
CA HIS A 678 -13.95 12.74 1.91
C HIS A 678 -13.24 11.45 2.35
N GLU A 679 -13.32 11.10 3.64
CA GLU A 679 -12.70 9.90 4.18
C GLU A 679 -13.25 8.62 3.53
N ASP A 680 -14.57 8.54 3.32
CA ASP A 680 -15.23 7.44 2.62
C ASP A 680 -14.78 7.33 1.16
N ALA A 681 -14.61 8.46 0.46
CA ALA A 681 -14.15 8.50 -0.91
C ALA A 681 -12.67 8.07 -1.03
N VAL A 682 -11.83 8.52 -0.09
CA VAL A 682 -10.44 8.06 0.06
C VAL A 682 -10.42 6.57 0.33
N GLN A 683 -11.23 6.08 1.26
CA GLN A 683 -11.26 4.67 1.63
C GLN A 683 -11.69 3.79 0.46
N LYS A 684 -12.76 4.16 -0.26
CA LYS A 684 -13.18 3.45 -1.48
C LYS A 684 -12.07 3.42 -2.53
N TYR A 685 -11.42 4.56 -2.76
CA TYR A 685 -10.32 4.62 -3.72
C TYR A 685 -9.13 3.74 -3.31
N LEU A 686 -8.77 3.75 -2.02
CA LEU A 686 -7.68 2.94 -1.49
C LEU A 686 -8.02 1.44 -1.45
N GLU A 687 -9.29 1.05 -1.28
CA GLU A 687 -9.71 -0.34 -1.20
C GLU A 687 -9.79 -1.03 -2.57
N ASN A 688 -10.26 -0.32 -3.61
CA ASN A 688 -10.52 -0.95 -4.91
C ASN A 688 -10.37 -0.01 -6.12
N ALA A 689 -9.78 1.17 -5.96
CA ALA A 689 -9.65 2.20 -6.99
C ALA A 689 -11.01 2.61 -7.60
N THR A 690 -12.07 2.63 -6.79
CA THR A 690 -13.40 3.11 -7.20
C THR A 690 -13.83 4.36 -6.41
N GLY A 691 -15.01 4.89 -6.74
CA GLY A 691 -15.61 6.02 -6.06
C GLY A 691 -15.22 7.38 -6.67
N PRO A 692 -15.58 8.48 -5.99
CA PRO A 692 -15.47 9.83 -6.54
C PRO A 692 -14.04 10.25 -6.91
N LEU A 693 -13.01 9.69 -6.25
CA LEU A 693 -11.60 9.99 -6.53
C LEU A 693 -11.03 9.19 -7.72
N ALA A 694 -11.74 8.16 -8.19
CA ALA A 694 -11.34 7.35 -9.35
C ALA A 694 -11.86 7.89 -10.68
N ASN A 695 -12.68 8.94 -10.66
CA ASN A 695 -13.35 9.45 -11.84
C ASN A 695 -12.98 10.92 -12.10
N SER A 696 -12.71 11.26 -13.35
CA SER A 696 -12.75 12.63 -13.83
C SER A 696 -14.09 12.82 -14.55
N PRO A 697 -15.01 13.66 -14.06
CA PRO A 697 -16.28 13.89 -14.75
C PRO A 697 -16.03 14.53 -16.13
N GLY A 698 -16.87 14.21 -17.11
CA GLY A 698 -16.87 14.95 -18.37
C GLY A 698 -17.96 14.49 -19.33
N PHE A 699 -18.96 15.34 -19.52
CA PHE A 699 -19.67 15.43 -20.80
C PHE A 699 -19.10 16.64 -21.52
N ILE A 700 -18.73 16.44 -22.78
CA ILE A 700 -18.34 17.53 -23.68
C ILE A 700 -19.40 17.64 -24.78
N ALA A 701 -19.73 18.86 -25.15
CA ALA A 701 -20.61 19.14 -26.28
C ALA A 701 -19.95 20.19 -27.16
N PHE A 702 -20.08 20.04 -28.47
CA PHE A 702 -19.58 21.01 -29.44
C PHE A 702 -20.76 21.72 -30.12
N GLU A 703 -20.63 23.03 -30.35
CA GLU A 703 -21.64 23.84 -31.02
C GLU A 703 -21.02 24.75 -32.08
N ARG A 704 -21.72 24.87 -33.21
CA ARG A 704 -21.49 25.92 -34.22
C ARG A 704 -22.52 27.03 -33.98
N ILE A 705 -22.11 28.06 -33.24
CA ILE A 705 -22.96 29.19 -32.81
C ILE A 705 -23.44 29.98 -34.03
N SER A 706 -22.60 30.18 -35.03
CA SER A 706 -22.94 30.88 -36.28
C SER A 706 -24.12 30.26 -37.02
N GLN A 707 -24.37 28.96 -36.85
CA GLN A 707 -25.52 28.27 -37.46
C GLN A 707 -26.72 28.20 -36.51
N ASN A 708 -26.50 27.86 -35.24
CA ASN A 708 -27.58 27.61 -34.30
C ASN A 708 -28.14 28.88 -33.66
N GLN A 709 -27.31 29.92 -33.51
CA GLN A 709 -27.63 31.19 -32.87
C GLN A 709 -27.02 32.39 -33.65
N PRO A 710 -27.28 32.52 -34.97
CA PRO A 710 -26.66 33.56 -35.81
C PRO A 710 -26.96 34.99 -35.31
N SER A 711 -28.07 35.19 -34.60
CA SER A 711 -28.44 36.50 -34.03
C SER A 711 -27.52 36.98 -32.91
N LEU A 712 -26.67 36.11 -32.35
CA LEU A 712 -25.70 36.47 -31.32
C LEU A 712 -24.38 36.98 -31.91
N LEU A 713 -24.19 36.90 -33.23
CA LEU A 713 -22.96 37.27 -33.92
C LEU A 713 -23.24 38.27 -35.04
N SER A 714 -22.26 39.11 -35.33
CA SER A 714 -22.25 40.02 -36.46
C SER A 714 -22.02 39.24 -37.75
N ASN A 715 -22.60 39.75 -38.86
CA ASN A 715 -22.38 39.16 -40.19
C ASN A 715 -20.89 39.08 -40.53
N SER A 716 -20.08 40.06 -40.13
CA SER A 716 -18.63 40.05 -40.35
C SER A 716 -17.91 38.91 -39.61
N THR A 717 -18.36 38.56 -38.41
CA THR A 717 -17.78 37.44 -37.66
C THR A 717 -18.20 36.10 -38.27
N ILE A 718 -19.46 35.98 -38.70
CA ILE A 718 -19.96 34.78 -39.39
C ILE A 718 -19.21 34.57 -40.72
N GLU A 719 -19.04 35.62 -41.53
CA GLU A 719 -18.26 35.56 -42.77
C GLU A 719 -16.81 35.14 -42.49
N ALA A 720 -16.15 35.75 -41.50
CA ALA A 720 -14.79 35.39 -41.12
C ALA A 720 -14.64 33.94 -40.65
N LEU A 721 -15.62 33.41 -39.92
CA LEU A 721 -15.64 32.00 -39.51
C LEU A 721 -15.72 31.07 -40.72
N ASN A 722 -16.65 31.33 -41.64
CA ASN A 722 -16.83 30.53 -42.85
C ASN A 722 -15.61 30.59 -43.79
N ASP A 723 -14.91 31.72 -43.82
CA ASP A 723 -13.73 31.89 -44.68
C ASP A 723 -12.47 31.21 -44.12
N ASN A 724 -12.39 31.01 -42.80
CA ASN A 724 -11.16 30.52 -42.13
C ASN A 724 -11.26 29.11 -41.55
N PHE A 725 -12.48 28.60 -41.34
CA PHE A 725 -12.70 27.28 -40.73
C PHE A 725 -13.63 26.41 -41.59
N PRO A 726 -13.42 25.09 -41.64
CA PRO A 726 -14.32 24.15 -42.33
C PRO A 726 -15.76 24.18 -41.82
N ASP A 727 -16.70 23.74 -42.65
CA ASP A 727 -18.13 23.74 -42.33
C ASP A 727 -18.55 22.80 -41.18
N ASP A 728 -17.70 21.85 -40.82
CA ASP A 728 -17.91 20.94 -39.68
C ASP A 728 -17.11 21.35 -38.43
N TRP A 729 -16.41 22.49 -38.47
CA TRP A 729 -15.58 22.96 -37.37
C TRP A 729 -16.44 23.66 -36.30
N PRO A 730 -16.45 23.17 -35.04
CA PRO A 730 -17.21 23.81 -33.98
C PRO A 730 -16.53 25.09 -33.48
N GLU A 731 -17.34 26.05 -33.04
CA GLU A 731 -16.85 27.33 -32.53
C GLU A 731 -16.73 27.33 -31.01
N ALA A 732 -17.58 26.54 -30.36
CA ALA A 732 -17.65 26.41 -28.91
C ALA A 732 -17.61 24.94 -28.48
N GLU A 733 -16.88 24.66 -27.42
CA GLU A 733 -17.00 23.44 -26.61
C GLU A 733 -17.64 23.80 -25.28
N TYR A 734 -18.57 23.00 -24.78
CA TYR A 734 -19.12 23.10 -23.44
C TYR A 734 -18.64 21.94 -22.59
N LEU A 735 -18.10 22.25 -21.42
CA LEU A 735 -17.61 21.27 -20.46
C LEU A 735 -18.36 21.41 -19.15
N VAL A 736 -18.80 20.29 -18.58
CA VAL A 736 -19.47 20.28 -17.27
C VAL A 736 -18.44 20.04 -16.16
N GLY A 737 -18.26 21.03 -15.29
CA GLY A 737 -17.53 20.92 -14.04
C GLY A 737 -18.45 20.52 -12.89
N ASN A 738 -18.07 19.52 -12.10
CA ASN A 738 -18.82 19.09 -10.92
C ASN A 738 -18.29 19.74 -9.64
N GLY A 739 -17.96 21.03 -9.66
CA GLY A 739 -17.45 21.73 -8.48
C GLY A 739 -17.48 23.24 -8.70
N TYR A 740 -17.09 23.98 -7.67
CA TYR A 740 -16.96 25.43 -7.77
C TYR A 740 -15.67 25.80 -8.49
N SER A 741 -15.81 26.53 -9.59
CA SER A 741 -14.69 26.93 -10.44
C SER A 741 -14.15 28.32 -10.11
N GLY A 742 -15.03 29.22 -9.69
CA GLY A 742 -14.67 30.59 -9.39
C GLY A 742 -14.07 31.30 -10.60
N TYR A 743 -13.14 32.23 -10.35
CA TYR A 743 -12.37 32.90 -11.42
C TYR A 743 -11.23 32.05 -11.98
N ASN A 744 -11.26 30.72 -11.80
CA ASN A 744 -10.21 29.78 -12.25
C ASN A 744 -8.78 30.06 -11.76
N ARG A 745 -8.62 30.82 -10.65
CA ARG A 745 -7.27 31.20 -10.14
C ARG A 745 -6.66 30.17 -9.17
N ASN A 746 -7.48 29.42 -8.43
CA ASN A 746 -7.00 28.42 -7.47
C ASN A 746 -8.03 27.33 -7.21
N TYR A 747 -7.91 26.21 -7.91
CA TYR A 747 -8.83 25.06 -7.79
C TYR A 747 -8.81 24.36 -6.43
N ARG A 748 -7.79 24.57 -5.58
CA ARG A 748 -7.64 23.87 -4.30
C ARG A 748 -8.38 24.55 -3.14
N THR A 749 -8.57 25.86 -3.23
CA THR A 749 -9.18 26.66 -2.15
C THR A 749 -10.28 27.59 -2.67
N ALA A 750 -10.74 27.38 -3.91
CA ALA A 750 -11.79 28.21 -4.48
C ALA A 750 -13.15 27.95 -3.84
N ASP A 751 -13.43 26.73 -3.36
CA ASP A 751 -14.76 26.40 -2.82
C ASP A 751 -15.17 27.38 -1.70
N PRO A 752 -16.38 27.97 -1.75
CA PRO A 752 -16.83 28.95 -0.78
C PRO A 752 -16.96 28.40 0.66
N GLY A 753 -17.02 27.07 0.84
CA GLY A 753 -17.13 26.45 2.15
C GLY A 753 -18.47 26.75 2.86
N ASP A 754 -19.50 27.14 2.10
CA ASP A 754 -20.81 27.52 2.63
C ASP A 754 -21.79 26.34 2.76
N GLY A 755 -21.28 25.12 2.58
CA GLY A 755 -22.03 23.87 2.74
C GLY A 755 -22.92 23.49 1.55
N TYR A 756 -22.87 24.24 0.45
CA TYR A 756 -23.58 23.89 -0.78
C TYR A 756 -22.71 23.06 -1.74
N ASN A 757 -23.38 22.34 -2.63
CA ASN A 757 -22.77 21.71 -3.80
C ASN A 757 -22.75 22.67 -4.97
N TYR A 758 -21.71 22.63 -5.79
CA TYR A 758 -21.54 23.51 -6.94
C TYR A 758 -21.29 22.74 -8.22
N ALA A 759 -21.79 23.29 -9.32
CA ALA A 759 -21.43 22.85 -10.66
C ALA A 759 -21.22 24.06 -11.56
N ALA A 760 -20.33 23.89 -12.53
CA ALA A 760 -19.99 24.88 -13.53
C ALA A 760 -20.28 24.34 -14.92
N ILE A 761 -20.73 25.20 -15.82
CA ILE A 761 -20.59 24.93 -17.25
C ILE A 761 -19.53 25.89 -17.76
N TYR A 762 -18.47 25.32 -18.32
CA TYR A 762 -17.45 26.06 -19.01
C TYR A 762 -17.72 26.10 -20.50
N SER A 763 -17.26 27.15 -21.16
CA SER A 763 -17.19 27.20 -22.61
C SER A 763 -15.79 27.54 -23.08
N ALA A 764 -15.24 26.66 -23.92
CA ALA A 764 -13.93 26.83 -24.53
C ALA A 764 -14.08 27.34 -25.97
N LEU A 765 -13.28 28.35 -26.32
CA LEU A 765 -13.29 28.96 -27.65
C LEU A 765 -12.47 28.08 -28.61
N ILE A 766 -13.15 27.35 -29.49
CA ILE A 766 -12.53 26.32 -30.35
C ILE A 766 -12.00 26.87 -31.68
N SER A 767 -12.57 28.00 -32.12
CA SER A 767 -12.16 28.71 -33.35
C SER A 767 -11.50 30.07 -33.07
N PRO A 768 -10.39 30.14 -32.31
CA PRO A 768 -9.77 31.40 -31.95
C PRO A 768 -9.01 32.04 -33.12
N PHE A 769 -9.27 33.32 -33.36
CA PHE A 769 -8.53 34.19 -34.27
C PHE A 769 -7.25 34.73 -33.62
N SER A 770 -7.28 35.00 -32.31
CA SER A 770 -6.13 35.45 -31.54
C SER A 770 -5.01 34.42 -31.58
N LYS A 771 -3.76 34.91 -31.70
CA LYS A 771 -2.55 34.08 -31.70
C LYS A 771 -1.56 34.59 -30.67
N GLY A 772 -1.08 33.68 -29.84
CA GLY A 772 -0.05 33.92 -28.85
C GLY A 772 1.36 33.72 -29.40
N ASN A 773 2.33 33.88 -28.53
CA ASN A 773 3.73 33.57 -28.77
C ASN A 773 4.46 33.24 -27.47
N LEU A 774 5.69 32.78 -27.61
CA LEU A 774 6.66 32.67 -26.54
C LEU A 774 8.05 33.06 -27.04
N THR A 775 8.87 33.54 -26.12
CA THR A 775 10.27 33.89 -26.39
C THR A 775 11.15 33.58 -25.19
N ILE A 776 12.45 33.50 -25.40
CA ILE A 776 13.42 33.30 -24.32
C ILE A 776 13.67 34.60 -23.56
N SER A 777 13.87 34.48 -22.24
CA SER A 777 14.30 35.56 -21.33
C SER A 777 15.80 35.50 -21.00
N SER A 778 16.47 34.43 -21.42
CA SER A 778 17.83 34.08 -21.06
C SER A 778 18.40 33.12 -22.11
N PRO A 779 19.73 33.10 -22.35
CA PRO A 779 20.36 32.05 -23.14
C PRO A 779 20.40 30.69 -22.41
N ASP A 780 20.03 30.65 -21.13
CA ASP A 780 19.99 29.42 -20.35
C ASP A 780 18.60 28.74 -20.42
N MET A 781 18.56 27.51 -20.93
CA MET A 781 17.38 26.65 -21.00
C MET A 781 16.69 26.41 -19.64
N ALA A 782 17.41 26.49 -18.51
CA ALA A 782 16.78 26.30 -17.19
C ALA A 782 15.94 27.51 -16.73
N VAL A 783 16.09 28.65 -17.39
CA VAL A 783 15.26 29.84 -17.10
C VAL A 783 13.97 29.71 -17.90
N GLN A 784 12.82 29.84 -17.23
CA GLN A 784 11.52 29.70 -17.89
C GLN A 784 11.32 30.77 -18.99
N PRO A 785 10.71 30.39 -20.13
CA PRO A 785 10.45 31.32 -21.22
C PRO A 785 9.35 32.31 -20.84
N VAL A 786 9.28 33.43 -21.57
CA VAL A 786 8.16 34.37 -21.50
C VAL A 786 7.08 33.87 -22.44
N ILE A 787 5.91 33.57 -21.90
CA ILE A 787 4.75 33.09 -22.66
C ILE A 787 3.71 34.20 -22.68
N ASN A 788 3.24 34.54 -23.88
CA ASN A 788 2.14 35.46 -24.09
C ASN A 788 1.00 34.77 -24.87
N PRO A 789 -0.08 34.35 -24.18
CA PRO A 789 -1.22 33.72 -24.83
C PRO A 789 -2.01 34.62 -25.78
N ASN A 790 -2.01 35.94 -25.56
CA ASN A 790 -2.80 36.92 -26.33
C ASN A 790 -4.29 36.56 -26.49
N TRP A 791 -4.89 35.85 -25.52
CA TRP A 791 -6.31 35.51 -25.61
C TRP A 791 -7.18 36.76 -25.70
N LEU A 792 -8.25 36.67 -26.50
CA LEU A 792 -9.25 37.72 -26.66
C LEU A 792 -8.65 39.07 -27.13
N THR A 793 -7.59 39.04 -27.94
CA THR A 793 -7.04 40.25 -28.55
C THR A 793 -7.77 40.62 -29.83
N ASP A 794 -8.30 39.63 -30.56
CA ASP A 794 -9.18 39.84 -31.71
C ASP A 794 -10.62 40.14 -31.27
N SER A 795 -11.29 41.08 -31.94
CA SER A 795 -12.67 41.44 -31.62
C SER A 795 -13.67 40.32 -31.90
N ARG A 796 -13.41 39.46 -32.89
CA ARG A 796 -14.28 38.33 -33.25
C ARG A 796 -14.29 37.27 -32.14
N ASP A 797 -13.15 37.05 -31.49
CA ASP A 797 -13.05 36.13 -30.35
C ASP A 797 -13.86 36.64 -29.16
N LYS A 798 -13.86 37.96 -28.92
CA LYS A 798 -14.69 38.58 -27.88
C LYS A 798 -16.17 38.40 -28.17
N GLU A 799 -16.57 38.57 -29.44
CA GLU A 799 -17.96 38.37 -29.85
C GLU A 799 -18.40 36.91 -29.66
N LEU A 800 -17.56 35.95 -30.06
CA LEU A 800 -17.81 34.52 -29.84
C LEU A 800 -17.88 34.18 -28.35
N ALA A 801 -16.92 34.63 -27.55
CA ALA A 801 -16.91 34.41 -26.11
C ALA A 801 -18.17 34.98 -25.44
N MET A 802 -18.64 36.15 -25.86
CA MET A 802 -19.87 36.73 -25.34
C MET A 802 -21.12 35.95 -25.76
N ALA A 803 -21.17 35.47 -27.00
CA ALA A 803 -22.23 34.60 -27.48
C ALA A 803 -22.27 33.26 -26.70
N MET A 804 -21.11 32.66 -26.48
CA MET A 804 -20.92 31.45 -25.66
C MET A 804 -21.40 31.67 -24.22
N PHE A 805 -21.05 32.80 -23.61
CA PHE A 805 -21.50 33.14 -22.26
C PHE A 805 -23.03 33.25 -22.16
N LYS A 806 -23.66 33.97 -23.10
CA LYS A 806 -25.12 34.08 -23.20
C LYS A 806 -25.76 32.71 -23.41
N ARG A 807 -25.10 31.84 -24.19
CA ARG A 807 -25.56 30.48 -24.46
C ARG A 807 -25.47 29.56 -23.23
N ILE A 808 -24.40 29.64 -22.43
CA ILE A 808 -24.29 28.90 -21.16
C ILE A 808 -25.40 29.33 -20.18
N ARG A 809 -25.73 30.63 -20.10
CA ARG A 809 -26.86 31.10 -19.28
C ARG A 809 -28.19 30.52 -19.73
N ASP A 810 -28.43 30.44 -21.04
CA ASP A 810 -29.61 29.79 -21.58
C ASP A 810 -29.65 28.28 -21.24
N ILE A 811 -28.51 27.58 -21.31
CA ILE A 811 -28.41 26.18 -20.89
C ILE A 811 -28.77 26.03 -19.41
N TRP A 812 -28.20 26.84 -18.52
CA TRP A 812 -28.53 26.83 -17.09
C TRP A 812 -30.00 27.17 -16.82
N ALA A 813 -30.58 28.12 -17.55
CA ALA A 813 -31.98 28.51 -17.41
C ALA A 813 -32.95 27.36 -17.71
N ASN A 814 -32.53 26.36 -18.49
CA ASN A 814 -33.29 25.15 -18.81
C ASN A 814 -33.03 23.98 -17.82
N MET A 815 -32.09 24.13 -16.88
CA MET A 815 -31.72 23.10 -15.88
C MET A 815 -32.18 23.45 -14.45
N ARG A 816 -33.30 24.17 -14.33
CA ARG A 816 -33.81 24.66 -13.02
C ARG A 816 -34.16 23.56 -12.01
N ASN A 817 -34.31 22.31 -12.46
CA ASN A 817 -34.56 21.17 -11.58
C ASN A 817 -33.34 20.75 -10.75
N VAL A 818 -32.12 21.10 -11.19
CA VAL A 818 -30.88 20.76 -10.47
C VAL A 818 -30.23 21.95 -9.76
N THR A 819 -30.56 23.19 -10.15
CA THR A 819 -30.00 24.41 -9.54
C THR A 819 -30.70 24.80 -8.25
N ILE A 820 -29.96 25.39 -7.30
CA ILE A 820 -30.47 26.01 -6.07
C ILE A 820 -30.31 27.53 -6.16
N GLY A 821 -31.42 28.25 -6.25
CA GLY A 821 -31.41 29.71 -6.28
C GLY A 821 -31.01 30.30 -7.65
N GLU A 822 -30.46 31.51 -7.62
CA GLU A 822 -30.01 32.24 -8.81
C GLU A 822 -28.55 31.89 -9.18
N GLU A 823 -28.05 32.45 -10.28
CA GLU A 823 -26.65 32.34 -10.70
C GLU A 823 -25.72 32.74 -9.54
N TYR A 824 -24.72 31.92 -9.23
CA TYR A 824 -23.84 32.19 -8.10
C TYR A 824 -22.66 33.07 -8.53
N LEU A 825 -21.95 32.68 -9.60
CA LEU A 825 -20.87 33.47 -10.20
C LEU A 825 -20.99 33.45 -11.73
N PRO A 826 -20.95 34.60 -12.43
CA PRO A 826 -20.73 35.96 -11.92
C PRO A 826 -21.89 36.59 -11.13
N GLY A 827 -23.07 35.99 -11.23
CA GLY A 827 -24.26 36.42 -10.52
C GLY A 827 -25.22 37.23 -11.41
N PRO A 828 -26.50 37.33 -11.00
CA PRO A 828 -27.59 37.84 -11.83
C PRO A 828 -27.46 39.32 -12.21
N ASN A 829 -26.60 40.08 -11.53
CA ASN A 829 -26.41 41.52 -11.76
C ASN A 829 -25.49 41.84 -12.95
N VAL A 830 -24.71 40.86 -13.44
CA VAL A 830 -23.86 41.02 -14.62
C VAL A 830 -24.74 40.83 -15.85
N THR A 831 -25.20 41.91 -16.48
CA THR A 831 -26.26 41.84 -17.52
C THR A 831 -25.92 42.57 -18.81
N THR A 832 -25.10 43.63 -18.78
CA THR A 832 -24.67 44.32 -20.00
C THR A 832 -23.50 43.60 -20.66
N ASP A 833 -23.33 43.80 -21.97
CA ASP A 833 -22.26 43.20 -22.76
C ASP A 833 -20.87 43.60 -22.20
N GLU A 834 -20.72 44.82 -21.69
CA GLU A 834 -19.50 45.30 -21.06
C GLU A 834 -19.18 44.55 -19.75
N GLN A 835 -20.19 44.37 -18.88
CA GLN A 835 -20.01 43.65 -17.61
C GLN A 835 -19.68 42.17 -17.85
N ILE A 836 -20.35 41.55 -18.83
CA ILE A 836 -20.09 40.16 -19.24
C ILE A 836 -18.65 40.03 -19.74
N MET A 837 -18.20 40.95 -20.60
CA MET A 837 -16.85 40.92 -21.14
C MET A 837 -15.79 41.13 -20.06
N GLU A 838 -16.01 42.04 -19.11
CA GLU A 838 -15.12 42.24 -17.96
C GLU A 838 -14.97 40.93 -17.15
N TYR A 839 -16.08 40.25 -16.86
CA TYR A 839 -16.03 38.95 -16.18
C TYR A 839 -15.29 37.88 -16.98
N ILE A 840 -15.56 37.77 -18.29
CA ILE A 840 -14.87 36.81 -19.17
C ILE A 840 -13.36 37.06 -19.11
N GLN A 841 -12.92 38.32 -19.22
CA GLN A 841 -11.51 38.67 -19.17
C GLN A 841 -10.87 38.38 -17.81
N GLU A 842 -11.62 38.49 -16.71
CA GLU A 842 -11.13 38.17 -15.37
C GLU A 842 -11.07 36.66 -15.06
N SER A 843 -11.90 35.86 -15.73
CA SER A 843 -12.11 34.42 -15.47
C SER A 843 -11.52 33.48 -16.52
N VAL A 844 -11.10 34.01 -17.67
CA VAL A 844 -10.51 33.23 -18.77
C VAL A 844 -9.18 32.61 -18.38
N ILE A 845 -9.00 31.34 -18.72
CA ILE A 845 -7.79 30.58 -18.45
C ILE A 845 -7.55 29.55 -19.57
N GLN A 846 -6.38 28.90 -19.56
CA GLN A 846 -6.06 27.82 -20.49
C GLN A 846 -6.88 26.56 -20.19
N ILE A 847 -7.32 25.86 -21.23
CA ILE A 847 -7.73 24.45 -21.17
C ILE A 847 -6.53 23.50 -21.44
N TYR A 848 -5.31 24.04 -21.40
CA TYR A 848 -4.04 23.33 -21.61
C TYR A 848 -3.84 22.77 -23.03
N HIS A 849 -4.31 23.49 -24.06
CA HIS A 849 -4.22 23.07 -25.46
C HIS A 849 -3.16 23.81 -26.30
N ALA A 850 -2.25 24.54 -25.65
CA ALA A 850 -1.21 25.29 -26.36
C ALA A 850 -0.47 24.43 -27.41
N ALA A 851 -0.40 24.93 -28.64
CA ALA A 851 0.13 24.21 -29.79
C ALA A 851 0.67 25.18 -30.88
N ALA A 852 1.24 24.60 -31.94
CA ALA A 852 1.64 25.27 -33.18
C ALA A 852 2.75 26.34 -33.05
N THR A 853 3.51 26.31 -31.95
CA THR A 853 4.63 27.23 -31.67
C THR A 853 5.90 26.94 -32.49
N CYS A 854 5.94 25.82 -33.20
CA CYS A 854 6.91 25.43 -34.22
C CYS A 854 6.16 24.99 -35.48
N LYS A 855 5.20 25.82 -35.93
CA LYS A 855 4.22 25.50 -36.97
C LYS A 855 4.79 24.72 -38.17
N MET A 856 4.14 23.61 -38.50
CA MET A 856 4.34 22.90 -39.76
C MET A 856 3.77 23.70 -40.94
N GLY A 857 4.52 23.82 -42.02
CA GLY A 857 4.07 24.55 -43.20
C GLY A 857 4.78 24.14 -44.48
N ARG A 858 4.42 24.84 -45.57
CA ARG A 858 5.08 24.68 -46.87
C ARG A 858 6.41 25.45 -46.88
N SER A 859 7.30 25.11 -47.80
CA SER A 859 8.61 25.77 -47.92
C SER A 859 8.56 27.25 -48.31
N ASP A 860 7.44 27.71 -48.88
CA ASP A 860 7.17 29.11 -49.22
C ASP A 860 6.49 29.90 -48.07
N ASP A 861 6.06 29.22 -47.00
CA ASP A 861 5.57 29.88 -45.78
C ASP A 861 6.75 30.38 -44.93
N SER A 862 6.96 31.70 -44.92
CA SER A 862 8.05 32.33 -44.15
C SER A 862 7.98 32.09 -42.63
N MET A 863 6.83 31.66 -42.11
CA MET A 863 6.61 31.37 -40.69
C MET A 863 6.67 29.87 -40.38
N ALA A 864 6.86 29.01 -41.38
CA ALA A 864 7.00 27.57 -41.16
C ALA A 864 8.33 27.25 -40.47
N VAL A 865 8.27 26.43 -39.41
CA VAL A 865 9.46 25.95 -38.69
C VAL A 865 9.82 24.55 -39.14
N VAL A 866 8.82 23.71 -39.36
CA VAL A 866 9.01 22.33 -39.81
C VAL A 866 8.24 22.03 -41.10
N ASP A 867 8.72 21.07 -41.87
CA ASP A 867 8.02 20.55 -43.04
C ASP A 867 6.99 19.45 -42.70
N SER A 868 6.34 18.88 -43.71
CA SER A 868 5.32 17.82 -43.55
C SER A 868 5.85 16.51 -42.95
N ARG A 869 7.17 16.36 -42.82
CA ARG A 869 7.83 15.25 -42.14
C ARG A 869 8.44 15.69 -40.80
N ALA A 870 7.97 16.81 -40.25
CA ALA A 870 8.44 17.38 -38.99
C ALA A 870 9.93 17.79 -38.97
N ARG A 871 10.59 17.91 -40.14
CA ARG A 871 12.01 18.29 -40.24
C ARG A 871 12.14 19.81 -40.13
N VAL A 872 13.07 20.28 -39.29
CA VAL A 872 13.30 21.71 -39.09
C VAL A 872 13.95 22.33 -40.33
N TYR A 873 13.35 23.41 -40.85
CA TYR A 873 13.82 24.05 -42.08
C TYR A 873 15.23 24.65 -41.94
N GLY A 874 16.09 24.40 -42.93
CA GLY A 874 17.42 25.00 -43.04
C GLY A 874 18.51 24.39 -42.14
N VAL A 875 18.19 23.31 -41.42
CA VAL A 875 19.14 22.46 -40.68
C VAL A 875 18.97 21.00 -41.10
N LYS A 876 19.92 20.13 -40.74
CA LYS A 876 19.88 18.70 -41.05
C LYS A 876 19.76 17.87 -39.78
N ASN A 877 19.12 16.70 -39.88
CA ASN A 877 19.03 15.69 -38.80
C ASN A 877 18.37 16.21 -37.51
N LEU A 878 17.38 17.10 -37.63
CA LEU A 878 16.59 17.61 -36.52
C LEU A 878 15.10 17.62 -36.86
N ARG A 879 14.27 17.08 -35.95
CA ARG A 879 12.80 17.13 -36.03
C ARG A 879 12.18 17.66 -34.75
N VAL A 880 10.98 18.23 -34.86
CA VAL A 880 10.11 18.56 -33.72
C VAL A 880 8.85 17.72 -33.84
N VAL A 881 8.63 16.81 -32.90
CA VAL A 881 7.54 15.83 -32.91
C VAL A 881 6.79 15.93 -31.59
N ASP A 882 5.94 16.94 -31.50
CA ASP A 882 5.02 17.23 -30.40
C ASP A 882 3.98 18.28 -30.85
N ALA A 883 3.15 18.77 -29.93
CA ALA A 883 2.13 19.77 -30.22
C ALA A 883 2.66 21.11 -30.78
N ALA A 884 3.96 21.44 -30.58
CA ALA A 884 4.56 22.62 -31.19
C ALA A 884 4.54 22.53 -32.72
N ALA A 885 4.71 21.33 -33.27
CA ALA A 885 4.82 21.10 -34.71
C ALA A 885 3.47 21.16 -35.45
N PHE A 886 2.34 21.26 -34.76
CA PHE A 886 1.05 21.31 -35.42
C PHE A 886 0.97 22.50 -36.41
N PRO A 887 0.38 22.32 -37.62
CA PRO A 887 0.15 23.42 -38.55
C PRO A 887 -0.89 24.41 -38.02
N PHE A 888 -1.85 23.90 -37.25
CA PHE A 888 -2.90 24.61 -36.53
C PHE A 888 -3.43 23.68 -35.44
N LEU A 889 -4.08 24.23 -34.42
CA LEU A 889 -4.74 23.44 -33.38
C LEU A 889 -6.10 22.96 -33.90
N THR A 890 -6.32 21.64 -33.93
CA THR A 890 -7.59 21.00 -34.34
C THR A 890 -8.69 21.21 -33.30
N PRO A 891 -9.98 21.05 -33.63
CA PRO A 891 -11.03 21.09 -32.61
C PRO A 891 -10.91 19.85 -31.74
N GLY A 892 -11.01 20.03 -30.42
CA GLY A 892 -10.84 18.96 -29.43
C GLY A 892 -9.46 18.90 -28.77
N HIS A 893 -9.28 17.90 -27.91
CA HIS A 893 -8.13 17.85 -27.01
C HIS A 893 -6.89 17.27 -27.74
N PRO A 894 -5.71 17.91 -27.66
CA PRO A 894 -4.61 17.68 -28.60
C PRO A 894 -3.89 16.34 -28.43
N GLN A 895 -4.13 15.61 -27.33
CA GLN A 895 -3.40 14.39 -26.99
C GLN A 895 -3.45 13.34 -28.11
N SER A 896 -4.64 13.07 -28.66
CA SER A 896 -4.80 12.12 -29.77
C SER A 896 -4.05 12.59 -31.03
N GLY A 897 -4.10 13.89 -31.33
CA GLY A 897 -3.35 14.48 -32.43
C GLY A 897 -1.83 14.34 -32.27
N VAL A 898 -1.31 14.44 -31.05
CA VAL A 898 0.12 14.23 -30.76
C VAL A 898 0.50 12.77 -31.03
N TYR A 899 -0.30 11.80 -30.60
CA TYR A 899 -0.05 10.38 -30.86
C TYR A 899 -0.08 10.08 -32.36
N MET A 900 -1.09 10.57 -33.09
CA MET A 900 -1.18 10.41 -34.54
C MET A 900 0.04 10.99 -35.26
N LEU A 901 0.49 12.18 -34.87
CA LEU A 901 1.70 12.79 -35.44
C LEU A 901 2.93 11.94 -35.12
N ALA A 902 3.11 11.52 -33.87
CA ALA A 902 4.26 10.74 -33.45
C ALA A 902 4.37 9.40 -34.18
N GLU A 903 3.26 8.65 -34.28
CA GLU A 903 3.21 7.37 -35.02
C GLU A 903 3.54 7.57 -36.50
N LYS A 904 2.93 8.56 -37.14
CA LYS A 904 3.18 8.86 -38.55
C LYS A 904 4.65 9.20 -38.81
N ILE A 905 5.24 10.07 -37.99
CA ILE A 905 6.64 10.48 -38.17
C ILE A 905 7.61 9.35 -37.83
N ALA A 906 7.29 8.50 -36.86
CA ALA A 906 8.09 7.31 -36.56
C ALA A 906 8.14 6.35 -37.76
N GLU A 907 7.00 6.12 -38.41
CA GLU A 907 6.91 5.30 -39.63
C GLU A 907 7.66 5.94 -40.80
N ASP A 908 7.51 7.25 -41.03
CA ASP A 908 8.28 7.97 -42.06
C ASP A 908 9.79 7.83 -41.83
N ILE A 909 10.26 7.91 -40.58
CA ILE A 909 11.69 7.71 -40.23
C ILE A 909 12.13 6.28 -40.52
N ARG A 910 11.26 5.28 -40.28
CA ARG A 910 11.55 3.86 -40.57
C ARG A 910 11.70 3.63 -42.07
N LEU A 911 10.72 4.08 -42.86
CA LEU A 911 10.71 3.93 -44.32
C LEU A 911 11.88 4.67 -44.98
N GLU A 912 12.17 5.91 -44.58
CA GLU A 912 13.32 6.67 -45.11
C GLU A 912 14.65 5.96 -44.86
N ARG A 913 14.77 5.19 -43.78
CA ARG A 913 15.98 4.41 -43.48
C ARG A 913 16.05 3.15 -44.33
N GLU A 914 14.95 2.46 -44.55
CA GLU A 914 14.90 1.28 -45.41
C GLU A 914 15.25 1.64 -46.86
N GLU A 915 14.70 2.73 -47.39
CA GLU A 915 15.04 3.26 -48.72
C GLU A 915 16.54 3.60 -48.84
N ARG A 916 17.14 4.24 -47.82
CA ARG A 916 18.58 4.56 -47.81
C ARG A 916 19.47 3.33 -47.75
N ILE A 917 19.02 2.25 -47.11
CA ILE A 917 19.75 0.98 -47.09
C ILE A 917 19.68 0.34 -48.47
N GLN A 918 18.51 0.33 -49.10
CA GLN A 918 18.30 -0.26 -50.43
C GLN A 918 19.02 0.49 -51.56
N THR A 919 19.20 1.80 -51.45
CA THR A 919 19.89 2.63 -52.47
C THR A 919 21.41 2.69 -52.31
N ASN A 920 21.96 2.18 -51.20
CA ASN A 920 23.42 2.08 -50.98
C ASN A 920 23.98 0.66 -51.25
N TYR A 921 23.13 -0.26 -51.72
CA TYR A 921 23.48 -1.52 -52.38
C TYR A 921 23.24 -1.38 -53.88
#